data_AF-A0A8H5JUP2-F1
#
_entry.id   AF-A0A8H5JUP2-F1
#
_cell.length_a   1.000
_cell.length_b   1.000
_cell.length_c   1.000
_cell.angle_alpha   90.00
_cell.angle_beta   90.00
_cell.angle_gamma   90.00
#
_symmetry.space_group_name_H-M   'P 1'
#
loop_
_entity.id
_entity.type
_entity.pdbx_description
1 polymer ?
#
loop_
_entity_poly.entity_id
_entity_poly.type
_entity_poly.pdbx_seq_one_letter_code
_entity_poly.pdbx_strand_id
1 'polypeptide(L)'
;MPIQARRASFERHNIYQDIQADANKSGVAVEEVVTARITEDHLITKSREALSLKSRAGFRIFLIMVTMGFNQAAYGIDWGVISCINPNIYWHDYFGFANSGSTLGVINALMTIGNFCGAPFLSLADKIGRRSVNFLGCFLTIVASLIQCFAPNVKVFMFGRFVLGFGTALCTSSQYIAEVAPPHIRGHIVGIFGAFFQVGSLSIVGIMMGFTHWESNWSWRVAFLIQAIFPFFVEKARTMISKYFTSSEDPNHPFVETMIAQIDESIETSAQWNGAGIIGLYMDPALQTIGITKKLDVLGITLGLTATYFVFTLFGAYIIEYFRRRTLIFVGLICIIIAQTAVTITSWRVNVQGDRYLSYLTVVWIYCFQVCSASFIATMHNLHPVELLSLPLRAKGMALYTMLQGAAGVVHNYGISVGIQKVGYKIWAVYIAYNLIQLVVAYFIFPETGKLNLEEIDHIFETKNTNLTKLSVKIADAKWASIKEEKRRAVAIVSLKTDSQPFDESIRVALPRDFIWGFATAAAQVEGAWDKDGKGVSIWDTFAHTPGKVKDGSTGDDAVKSYDLYKTDVEWLRKYQVTGYRFSLSWSRIIPMGGKDDPVNEEGISYYNRLIDELLANNFTPFVTLFHWDIPQGLEDRYGGLLNKDAYTPDFVRYARVCFERFGDRVKNWIIYNETGVYSLAGYAAGVHAPGRSSFRDRNEEGDSSTEPFIVSHTELVSHAYVADMYKREFKPQQKGSIMITLHGNWSEPWDVDDPLDPEAAERAREFEIAWFGDPLYKTGDYPESMRAQLGDRLPRFTPEESKLVLGSSEFYGMNSYSAFYVRVRDGPADINDHLGNAEKLDENKKGEWRGPMSDTYWLRTSPWAWAKLLRWIWNRYGIPIYITENDTTAQGEHAWKPNGPDDVLEDPFRFDFYKSYLTEVAKASQEGIVIKSYFGWTFTDNWELPAGFSDRFGATWIDFESEDKTSFFVFDLIAAGGLIPSQNLELFFLTVF
;
A
#
# COMPACT_ATOMS: atom_id res chain seq x y z
N MET A 1 -6.41 17.41 30.47
CA MET A 1 -6.07 18.67 29.76
C MET A 1 -5.27 19.51 30.75
N PRO A 2 -4.02 19.94 30.47
CA PRO A 2 -3.74 20.83 29.33
C PRO A 2 -2.47 20.53 28.48
N ILE A 3 -1.64 19.53 28.81
CA ILE A 3 -0.27 19.41 28.28
C ILE A 3 -0.21 19.17 26.75
N GLN A 4 -0.97 18.22 26.20
CA GLN A 4 -0.97 17.94 24.75
C GLN A 4 -1.34 19.17 23.89
N ALA A 5 -2.14 20.09 24.41
CA ALA A 5 -2.52 21.31 23.69
C ALA A 5 -1.37 22.32 23.56
N ARG A 6 -0.35 22.26 24.45
CA ARG A 6 0.83 23.14 24.37
C ARG A 6 1.89 22.63 23.38
N ARG A 7 2.16 21.31 23.34
CA ARG A 7 3.14 20.72 22.39
C ARG A 7 2.74 21.03 20.94
N ALA A 8 1.49 20.70 20.60
CA ALA A 8 0.89 21.02 19.30
C ALA A 8 0.63 22.52 19.05
N SER A 9 1.00 23.44 19.95
CA SER A 9 1.07 24.89 19.67
C SER A 9 2.50 25.38 19.46
N PHE A 10 3.51 24.68 20.01
CA PHE A 10 4.93 24.98 19.82
C PHE A 10 5.41 24.56 18.43
N GLU A 11 5.13 23.30 18.04
CA GLU A 11 5.48 22.76 16.71
C GLU A 11 4.84 23.58 15.57
N ARG A 12 3.62 24.07 15.78
CA ARG A 12 2.91 24.96 14.83
C ARG A 12 3.45 26.39 14.78
N HIS A 13 4.36 26.78 15.67
CA HIS A 13 4.95 28.13 15.66
C HIS A 13 6.28 28.15 14.90
N ASN A 14 7.16 27.18 15.14
CA ASN A 14 8.46 27.11 14.46
C ASN A 14 8.30 26.93 12.95
N ILE A 15 7.54 25.92 12.49
CA ILE A 15 7.34 25.64 11.07
C ILE A 15 6.82 26.88 10.30
N TYR A 16 5.98 27.70 10.92
CA TYR A 16 5.49 28.94 10.30
C TYR A 16 6.58 30.02 10.22
N GLN A 17 7.46 30.13 11.22
CA GLN A 17 8.59 31.06 11.19
C GLN A 17 9.68 30.61 10.20
N ASP A 18 9.95 29.32 10.09
CA ASP A 18 10.95 28.77 9.16
C ASP A 18 10.53 29.00 7.70
N ILE A 19 9.27 28.68 7.35
CA ILE A 19 8.73 28.93 6.00
C ILE A 19 8.66 30.44 5.72
N GLN A 20 8.34 31.27 6.72
CA GLN A 20 8.30 32.72 6.56
C GLN A 20 9.71 33.34 6.45
N ALA A 21 10.74 32.72 7.04
CA ALA A 21 12.14 33.11 6.87
C ALA A 21 12.63 32.80 5.44
N ASP A 22 12.30 31.62 4.89
CA ASP A 22 12.71 31.26 3.52
C ASP A 22 11.91 31.97 2.43
N ALA A 23 10.62 32.26 2.64
CA ALA A 23 9.85 33.14 1.76
C ALA A 23 10.45 34.56 1.69
N ASN A 24 10.92 35.08 2.83
CA ASN A 24 11.65 36.36 2.89
C ASN A 24 13.03 36.33 2.22
N LYS A 25 13.66 35.15 2.05
CA LYS A 25 14.91 34.99 1.28
C LYS A 25 14.68 34.86 -0.22
N SER A 26 13.60 34.19 -0.64
CA SER A 26 13.32 33.86 -2.04
C SER A 26 12.47 34.92 -2.76
N GLY A 27 11.73 35.76 -2.03
CA GLY A 27 10.82 36.76 -2.60
C GLY A 27 9.52 36.17 -3.17
N VAL A 28 9.29 34.87 -2.97
CA VAL A 28 8.11 34.12 -3.42
C VAL A 28 7.06 34.08 -2.29
N ALA A 29 5.77 33.99 -2.63
CA ALA A 29 4.72 33.97 -1.62
C ALA A 29 4.81 32.71 -0.74
N VAL A 30 4.61 32.88 0.56
CA VAL A 30 4.54 31.80 1.57
C VAL A 30 3.61 30.66 1.13
N GLU A 31 2.50 30.99 0.47
CA GLU A 31 1.47 30.02 0.05
C GLU A 31 1.93 29.15 -1.13
N GLU A 32 2.79 29.65 -2.03
CA GLU A 32 3.38 28.85 -3.12
C GLU A 32 4.42 27.86 -2.59
N VAL A 33 5.29 28.31 -1.67
CA VAL A 33 6.29 27.46 -1.00
C VAL A 33 5.63 26.34 -0.18
N VAL A 34 4.47 26.62 0.43
CA VAL A 34 3.66 25.61 1.11
C VAL A 34 3.02 24.64 0.11
N THR A 35 2.52 25.13 -1.02
CA THR A 35 1.80 24.29 -2.00
C THR A 35 2.74 23.33 -2.74
N ALA A 36 3.95 23.77 -3.10
CA ALA A 36 4.95 22.95 -3.81
C ALA A 36 5.54 21.80 -2.97
N ARG A 37 5.27 21.75 -1.65
CA ARG A 37 5.93 20.83 -0.70
C ARG A 37 4.98 19.84 0.00
N ILE A 38 3.74 19.72 -0.47
CA ILE A 38 2.72 18.83 0.11
C ILE A 38 2.25 17.83 -0.96
N THR A 39 2.60 16.56 -0.80
CA THR A 39 2.10 15.45 -1.62
C THR A 39 0.59 15.23 -1.46
N GLU A 40 -0.07 14.60 -2.46
CA GLU A 40 -1.53 14.36 -2.42
C GLU A 40 -1.95 13.59 -1.15
N ASP A 41 -1.12 12.65 -0.67
CA ASP A 41 -1.38 11.91 0.57
C ASP A 41 -1.21 12.73 1.85
N HIS A 42 -0.31 13.73 1.85
CA HIS A 42 -0.17 14.67 2.96
C HIS A 42 -1.34 15.68 2.98
N LEU A 43 -1.90 16.04 1.82
CA LEU A 43 -3.20 16.73 1.73
C LEU A 43 -4.34 15.85 2.24
N ILE A 44 -4.46 14.60 1.78
CA ILE A 44 -5.54 13.68 2.16
C ILE A 44 -5.49 13.38 3.67
N THR A 45 -4.31 13.15 4.24
CA THR A 45 -4.14 12.86 5.67
C THR A 45 -4.51 14.07 6.53
N LYS A 46 -3.96 15.25 6.23
CA LYS A 46 -4.36 16.51 6.90
C LYS A 46 -5.85 16.82 6.71
N SER A 47 -6.42 16.47 5.56
CA SER A 47 -7.86 16.63 5.29
C SER A 47 -8.69 15.73 6.21
N ARG A 48 -8.37 14.42 6.32
CA ARG A 48 -9.06 13.48 7.22
C ARG A 48 -9.02 13.95 8.68
N GLU A 49 -7.89 14.46 9.17
CA GLU A 49 -7.77 15.04 10.52
C GLU A 49 -8.59 16.33 10.67
N ALA A 50 -8.54 17.22 9.68
CA ALA A 50 -9.28 18.48 9.66
C ALA A 50 -10.80 18.32 9.50
N LEU A 51 -11.28 17.17 9.03
CA LEU A 51 -12.70 16.88 8.74
C LEU A 51 -13.52 16.46 9.97
N SER A 52 -12.92 16.34 11.16
CA SER A 52 -13.68 16.04 12.38
C SER A 52 -14.69 17.13 12.75
N LEU A 53 -15.86 16.77 13.31
CA LEU A 53 -16.86 17.74 13.81
C LEU A 53 -16.34 18.64 14.96
N LYS A 54 -15.21 18.27 15.58
CA LYS A 54 -14.50 19.06 16.61
C LYS A 54 -13.57 20.12 15.99
N SER A 55 -13.22 19.98 14.71
CA SER A 55 -12.39 20.92 13.95
C SER A 55 -13.22 22.10 13.44
N ARG A 56 -12.60 23.29 13.37
CA ARG A 56 -13.21 24.47 12.73
C ARG A 56 -13.49 24.26 11.24
N ALA A 57 -12.77 23.39 10.55
CA ALA A 57 -13.00 23.09 9.13
C ALA A 57 -14.15 22.09 8.94
N GLY A 58 -14.11 20.93 9.61
CA GLY A 58 -15.22 19.96 9.59
C GLY A 58 -16.55 20.55 10.04
N PHE A 59 -16.56 21.39 11.09
CA PHE A 59 -17.77 22.09 11.53
C PHE A 59 -18.29 23.13 10.51
N ARG A 60 -17.41 23.81 9.77
CA ARG A 60 -17.81 24.70 8.66
C ARG A 60 -18.46 23.92 7.53
N ILE A 61 -17.86 22.81 7.11
CA ILE A 61 -18.42 21.93 6.05
C ILE A 61 -19.76 21.36 6.51
N PHE A 62 -19.89 20.93 7.77
CA PHE A 62 -21.17 20.51 8.35
C PHE A 62 -22.25 21.60 8.30
N LEU A 63 -21.93 22.85 8.69
CA LEU A 63 -22.89 23.96 8.58
C LEU A 63 -23.28 24.29 7.13
N ILE A 64 -22.34 24.17 6.18
CA ILE A 64 -22.63 24.34 4.75
C ILE A 64 -23.56 23.22 4.25
N MET A 65 -23.26 21.95 4.59
CA MET A 65 -24.12 20.80 4.24
C MET A 65 -25.54 20.94 4.80
N VAL A 66 -25.70 21.33 6.07
CA VAL A 66 -27.04 21.55 6.67
C VAL A 66 -27.77 22.72 6.01
N THR A 67 -27.07 23.82 5.74
CA THR A 67 -27.65 25.00 5.07
C THR A 67 -28.12 24.66 3.65
N MET A 68 -27.29 24.02 2.84
CA MET A 68 -27.66 23.62 1.48
C MET A 68 -28.67 22.45 1.49
N GLY A 69 -28.62 21.57 2.49
CA GLY A 69 -29.62 20.54 2.75
C GLY A 69 -31.02 21.13 2.98
N PHE A 70 -31.15 22.29 3.64
CA PHE A 70 -32.45 22.97 3.74
C PHE A 70 -33.00 23.44 2.38
N ASN A 71 -32.16 23.82 1.41
CA ASN A 71 -32.62 24.08 0.04
C ASN A 71 -33.12 22.81 -0.66
N GLN A 72 -32.40 21.69 -0.50
CA GLN A 72 -32.83 20.42 -1.09
C GLN A 72 -34.11 19.88 -0.42
N ALA A 73 -34.28 20.11 0.88
CA ALA A 73 -35.52 19.83 1.60
C ALA A 73 -36.67 20.76 1.17
N ALA A 74 -36.42 22.04 0.91
CA ALA A 74 -37.41 22.92 0.29
C ALA A 74 -37.87 22.37 -1.07
N TYR A 75 -36.93 21.98 -1.94
CA TYR A 75 -37.24 21.34 -3.21
C TYR A 75 -38.03 20.02 -3.05
N GLY A 76 -37.72 19.22 -2.02
CA GLY A 76 -38.49 18.04 -1.65
C GLY A 76 -39.93 18.33 -1.21
N ILE A 77 -40.16 19.48 -0.56
CA ILE A 77 -41.49 19.99 -0.24
C ILE A 77 -42.18 20.48 -1.53
N ASP A 78 -41.51 21.29 -2.37
CA ASP A 78 -42.05 21.85 -3.63
C ASP A 78 -42.66 20.80 -4.57
N TRP A 79 -42.04 19.61 -4.60
CA TRP A 79 -42.54 18.43 -5.30
C TRP A 79 -43.63 17.67 -4.52
N GLY A 80 -43.44 17.43 -3.22
CA GLY A 80 -44.38 16.67 -2.38
C GLY A 80 -45.72 17.35 -2.11
N VAL A 81 -45.75 18.69 -2.08
CA VAL A 81 -46.94 19.51 -1.76
C VAL A 81 -48.13 19.17 -2.66
N ILE A 82 -47.93 19.10 -3.99
CA ILE A 82 -49.06 18.89 -4.91
C ILE A 82 -49.62 17.47 -4.79
N SER A 83 -48.78 16.46 -4.67
CA SER A 83 -49.20 15.06 -4.47
C SER A 83 -50.01 14.87 -3.18
N CYS A 84 -49.72 15.66 -2.13
CA CYS A 84 -50.48 15.64 -0.87
C CYS A 84 -51.82 16.40 -0.95
N ILE A 85 -51.93 17.39 -1.83
CA ILE A 85 -53.11 18.27 -1.95
C ILE A 85 -54.09 17.77 -3.02
N ASN A 86 -53.63 17.03 -4.04
CA ASN A 86 -54.51 16.47 -5.07
C ASN A 86 -55.69 15.62 -4.54
N PRO A 87 -55.59 14.91 -3.38
CA PRO A 87 -56.74 14.23 -2.78
C PRO A 87 -57.70 15.15 -1.98
N ASN A 88 -57.46 16.46 -1.92
CA ASN A 88 -58.19 17.43 -1.09
C ASN A 88 -59.28 18.17 -1.89
N ILE A 89 -60.54 17.85 -1.58
CA ILE A 89 -61.71 18.37 -2.31
C ILE A 89 -61.84 19.90 -2.21
N TYR A 90 -61.47 20.51 -1.07
CA TYR A 90 -61.54 21.96 -0.88
C TYR A 90 -60.59 22.74 -1.80
N TRP A 91 -59.52 22.12 -2.31
CA TRP A 91 -58.62 22.74 -3.28
C TRP A 91 -59.24 22.80 -4.68
N HIS A 92 -59.87 21.70 -5.11
CA HIS A 92 -60.61 21.61 -6.36
C HIS A 92 -61.83 22.53 -6.39
N ASP A 93 -62.65 22.49 -5.33
CA ASP A 93 -63.86 23.29 -5.20
C ASP A 93 -63.55 24.80 -5.16
N TYR A 94 -62.51 25.21 -4.42
CA TYR A 94 -62.12 26.62 -4.31
C TYR A 94 -61.62 27.22 -5.64
N PHE A 95 -60.92 26.44 -6.45
CA PHE A 95 -60.35 26.90 -7.72
C PHE A 95 -61.20 26.56 -8.95
N GLY A 96 -62.30 25.82 -8.80
CA GLY A 96 -63.25 25.53 -9.88
C GLY A 96 -62.71 24.58 -10.95
N PHE A 97 -61.66 23.81 -10.67
CA PHE A 97 -61.22 22.73 -11.55
C PHE A 97 -61.46 21.37 -10.89
N ALA A 98 -62.37 20.59 -11.49
CA ALA A 98 -62.57 19.18 -11.15
C ALA A 98 -61.33 18.34 -11.56
N ASN A 99 -61.47 17.02 -11.65
CA ASN A 99 -60.41 16.05 -11.99
C ASN A 99 -59.92 16.12 -13.47
N SER A 100 -59.84 17.33 -14.03
CA SER A 100 -59.27 17.68 -15.32
C SER A 100 -57.75 17.39 -15.31
N GLY A 101 -57.37 16.24 -15.85
CA GLY A 101 -55.98 15.81 -15.96
C GLY A 101 -55.08 16.77 -16.75
N SER A 102 -55.66 17.56 -17.65
CA SER A 102 -54.95 18.63 -18.38
C SER A 102 -54.69 19.87 -17.51
N THR A 103 -55.65 20.28 -16.68
CA THR A 103 -55.48 21.40 -15.74
C THR A 103 -54.45 21.05 -14.66
N LEU A 104 -54.55 19.85 -14.09
CA LEU A 104 -53.56 19.33 -13.13
C LEU A 104 -52.18 19.16 -13.78
N GLY A 105 -52.12 18.61 -15.00
CA GLY A 105 -50.88 18.47 -15.77
C GLY A 105 -50.19 19.81 -16.02
N VAL A 106 -50.95 20.89 -16.26
CA VAL A 106 -50.41 22.26 -16.37
C VAL A 106 -49.91 22.78 -15.03
N ILE A 107 -50.64 22.57 -13.92
CA ILE A 107 -50.20 22.96 -12.55
C ILE A 107 -48.90 22.26 -12.15
N ASN A 108 -48.73 21.00 -12.55
CA ASN A 108 -47.50 20.23 -12.36
C ASN A 108 -46.37 20.76 -13.26
N ALA A 109 -46.62 20.87 -14.56
CA ALA A 109 -45.61 21.31 -15.54
C ALA A 109 -45.14 22.75 -15.33
N LEU A 110 -45.96 23.66 -14.80
CA LEU A 110 -45.59 25.08 -14.63
C LEU A 110 -44.36 25.33 -13.75
N MET A 111 -44.13 24.50 -12.73
CA MET A 111 -42.89 24.54 -11.95
C MET A 111 -41.68 24.11 -12.80
N THR A 112 -41.87 23.17 -13.71
CA THR A 112 -40.83 22.69 -14.61
C THR A 112 -40.57 23.66 -15.79
N ILE A 113 -41.61 24.37 -16.26
CA ILE A 113 -41.48 25.51 -17.19
C ILE A 113 -40.73 26.66 -16.52
N GLY A 114 -41.05 26.97 -15.25
CA GLY A 114 -40.29 27.93 -14.44
C GLY A 114 -38.82 27.53 -14.33
N ASN A 115 -38.54 26.25 -14.07
CA ASN A 115 -37.18 25.71 -13.98
C ASN A 115 -36.42 25.87 -15.30
N PHE A 116 -37.05 25.50 -16.43
CA PHE A 116 -36.51 25.72 -17.79
C PHE A 116 -36.17 27.20 -18.05
N CYS A 117 -37.07 28.13 -17.69
CA CYS A 117 -36.86 29.57 -17.91
C CYS A 117 -35.83 30.19 -16.95
N GLY A 118 -35.67 29.64 -15.74
CA GLY A 118 -34.67 30.10 -14.77
C GLY A 118 -33.26 29.57 -15.06
N ALA A 119 -33.14 28.38 -15.66
CA ALA A 119 -31.87 27.68 -15.86
C ALA A 119 -30.78 28.51 -16.57
N PRO A 120 -31.03 29.28 -17.66
CA PRO A 120 -30.00 30.12 -18.29
C PRO A 120 -29.38 31.17 -17.35
N PHE A 121 -30.17 31.67 -16.39
CA PHE A 121 -29.73 32.66 -15.40
C PHE A 121 -28.81 32.04 -14.32
N LEU A 122 -28.69 30.71 -14.25
CA LEU A 122 -27.70 30.04 -13.40
C LEU A 122 -26.26 30.46 -13.75
N SER A 123 -25.99 30.81 -15.02
CA SER A 123 -24.71 31.35 -15.49
C SER A 123 -24.30 32.68 -14.82
N LEU A 124 -25.23 33.40 -14.17
CA LEU A 124 -24.89 34.55 -13.32
C LEU A 124 -23.98 34.14 -12.15
N ALA A 125 -23.96 32.86 -11.77
CA ALA A 125 -23.18 32.33 -10.67
C ALA A 125 -21.67 32.42 -10.89
N ASP A 126 -21.21 32.58 -12.14
CA ASP A 126 -19.81 32.88 -12.47
C ASP A 126 -19.47 34.37 -12.27
N LYS A 127 -20.45 35.27 -12.38
CA LYS A 127 -20.26 36.73 -12.32
C LYS A 127 -20.52 37.34 -10.94
N ILE A 128 -21.49 36.83 -10.20
CA ILE A 128 -21.84 37.31 -8.84
C ILE A 128 -21.62 36.25 -7.75
N GLY A 129 -21.01 35.12 -8.12
CA GLY A 129 -20.70 34.00 -7.23
C GLY A 129 -21.88 33.07 -6.96
N ARG A 130 -21.60 31.76 -6.87
CA ARG A 130 -22.53 30.65 -6.57
C ARG A 130 -23.57 31.02 -5.50
N ARG A 131 -23.05 31.58 -4.40
CA ARG A 131 -23.76 31.97 -3.18
C ARG A 131 -24.82 33.05 -3.39
N SER A 132 -24.56 34.05 -4.24
CA SER A 132 -25.50 35.16 -4.47
C SER A 132 -26.70 34.72 -5.30
N VAL A 133 -26.47 33.86 -6.30
CA VAL A 133 -27.52 33.26 -7.13
C VAL A 133 -28.38 32.30 -6.30
N ASN A 134 -27.76 31.49 -5.43
CA ASN A 134 -28.48 30.63 -4.50
C ASN A 134 -29.47 31.41 -3.60
N PHE A 135 -29.05 32.57 -3.05
CA PHE A 135 -29.95 33.42 -2.27
C PHE A 135 -31.07 34.07 -3.09
N LEU A 136 -30.80 34.46 -4.34
CA LEU A 136 -31.83 34.97 -5.25
C LEU A 136 -32.90 33.90 -5.53
N GLY A 137 -32.48 32.64 -5.73
CA GLY A 137 -33.38 31.49 -5.80
C GLY A 137 -34.22 31.32 -4.55
N CYS A 138 -33.59 31.29 -3.37
CA CYS A 138 -34.28 31.18 -2.08
C CYS A 138 -35.37 32.26 -1.91
N PHE A 139 -35.02 33.53 -2.15
CA PHE A 139 -35.95 34.66 -2.05
C PHE A 139 -37.16 34.50 -3.00
N LEU A 140 -36.92 34.10 -4.26
CA LEU A 140 -38.00 33.85 -5.22
C LEU A 140 -38.89 32.67 -4.83
N THR A 141 -38.35 31.59 -4.25
CA THR A 141 -39.17 30.48 -3.73
C THR A 141 -40.05 30.88 -2.54
N ILE A 142 -39.58 31.75 -1.64
CA ILE A 142 -40.38 32.30 -0.53
C ILE A 142 -41.55 33.14 -1.08
N VAL A 143 -41.26 34.07 -1.98
CA VAL A 143 -42.27 34.93 -2.61
C VAL A 143 -43.30 34.08 -3.39
N ALA A 144 -42.85 33.07 -4.14
CA ALA A 144 -43.72 32.16 -4.86
C ALA A 144 -44.62 31.31 -3.94
N SER A 145 -44.09 30.86 -2.80
CA SER A 145 -44.83 30.09 -1.80
C SER A 145 -45.94 30.94 -1.16
N LEU A 146 -45.65 32.20 -0.83
CA LEU A 146 -46.64 33.17 -0.34
C LEU A 146 -47.72 33.48 -1.41
N ILE A 147 -47.33 33.65 -2.69
CA ILE A 147 -48.28 33.84 -3.81
C ILE A 147 -49.23 32.64 -3.94
N GLN A 148 -48.74 31.40 -3.80
CA GLN A 148 -49.58 30.19 -3.85
C GLN A 148 -50.50 30.10 -2.62
N CYS A 149 -49.98 30.36 -1.41
CA CYS A 149 -50.76 30.39 -0.17
C CYS A 149 -51.94 31.36 -0.23
N PHE A 150 -51.71 32.58 -0.72
CA PHE A 150 -52.70 33.66 -0.74
C PHE A 150 -53.40 33.83 -2.10
N ALA A 151 -53.24 32.89 -3.03
CA ALA A 151 -53.87 32.93 -4.34
C ALA A 151 -55.42 33.07 -4.22
N PRO A 152 -56.03 34.09 -4.86
CA PRO A 152 -57.47 34.27 -4.91
C PRO A 152 -58.14 33.55 -6.10
N ASN A 153 -57.35 33.04 -7.05
CA ASN A 153 -57.82 32.27 -8.20
C ASN A 153 -56.69 31.41 -8.79
N VAL A 154 -57.06 30.43 -9.63
CA VAL A 154 -56.13 29.44 -10.18
C VAL A 154 -55.01 30.04 -11.05
N LYS A 155 -55.24 31.21 -11.68
CA LYS A 155 -54.21 31.86 -12.53
C LYS A 155 -53.09 32.46 -11.69
N VAL A 156 -53.41 33.05 -10.54
CA VAL A 156 -52.41 33.54 -9.57
C VAL A 156 -51.64 32.37 -8.94
N PHE A 157 -52.33 31.27 -8.64
CA PHE A 157 -51.70 30.03 -8.16
C PHE A 157 -50.73 29.44 -9.21
N MET A 158 -51.15 29.37 -10.47
CA MET A 158 -50.33 28.95 -11.61
C MET A 158 -49.11 29.86 -11.84
N PHE A 159 -49.27 31.19 -11.71
CA PHE A 159 -48.13 32.12 -11.75
C PHE A 159 -47.16 31.87 -10.59
N GLY A 160 -47.67 31.61 -9.38
CA GLY A 160 -46.87 31.19 -8.23
C GLY A 160 -46.05 29.92 -8.52
N ARG A 161 -46.64 28.89 -9.16
CA ARG A 161 -45.90 27.68 -9.58
C ARG A 161 -44.77 28.00 -10.56
N PHE A 162 -44.95 28.93 -11.49
CA PHE A 162 -43.90 29.36 -12.42
C PHE A 162 -42.75 30.10 -11.69
N VAL A 163 -43.07 31.07 -10.82
CA VAL A 163 -42.05 31.82 -10.06
C VAL A 163 -41.30 30.89 -9.09
N LEU A 164 -41.98 29.89 -8.52
CA LEU A 164 -41.35 28.84 -7.70
C LEU A 164 -40.28 28.10 -8.52
N GLY A 165 -40.66 27.60 -9.70
CA GLY A 165 -39.75 26.92 -10.61
C GLY A 165 -38.53 27.75 -11.02
N PHE A 166 -38.75 29.03 -11.33
CA PHE A 166 -37.68 29.97 -11.66
C PHE A 166 -36.74 30.20 -10.47
N GLY A 167 -37.29 30.28 -9.25
CA GLY A 167 -36.51 30.34 -8.02
C GLY A 167 -35.68 29.07 -7.78
N THR A 168 -36.28 27.88 -7.93
CA THR A 168 -35.58 26.60 -7.72
C THR A 168 -34.43 26.38 -8.69
N ALA A 169 -34.54 26.86 -9.94
CA ALA A 169 -33.45 26.78 -10.92
C ALA A 169 -32.17 27.49 -10.47
N LEU A 170 -32.28 28.54 -9.66
CA LEU A 170 -31.15 29.36 -9.19
C LEU A 170 -30.50 28.81 -7.91
N CYS A 171 -31.06 27.77 -7.30
CA CYS A 171 -30.50 27.14 -6.11
C CYS A 171 -29.30 26.22 -6.48
N THR A 172 -28.12 26.82 -6.67
CA THR A 172 -26.81 26.18 -6.99
C THR A 172 -26.28 25.18 -5.94
N SER A 173 -27.14 24.64 -5.08
CA SER A 173 -26.79 23.97 -3.83
C SER A 173 -26.00 22.66 -4.03
N SER A 174 -26.32 21.85 -5.05
CA SER A 174 -25.55 20.63 -5.38
C SER A 174 -24.14 20.96 -5.87
N GLN A 175 -24.03 21.89 -6.84
CA GLN A 175 -22.77 22.37 -7.38
C GLN A 175 -21.87 22.95 -6.27
N TYR A 176 -22.42 23.84 -5.44
CA TYR A 176 -21.67 24.49 -4.37
C TYR A 176 -21.16 23.50 -3.32
N ILE A 177 -21.91 22.41 -3.05
CA ILE A 177 -21.43 21.34 -2.18
C ILE A 177 -20.28 20.56 -2.84
N ALA A 178 -20.41 20.15 -4.11
CA ALA A 178 -19.38 19.35 -4.79
C ALA A 178 -18.06 20.13 -4.99
N GLU A 179 -18.15 21.46 -5.20
CA GLU A 179 -17.02 22.38 -5.26
C GLU A 179 -16.32 22.56 -3.89
N VAL A 180 -17.03 22.38 -2.77
CA VAL A 180 -16.50 22.51 -1.39
C VAL A 180 -16.11 21.15 -0.76
N ALA A 181 -16.57 20.04 -1.33
CA ALA A 181 -16.38 18.69 -0.78
C ALA A 181 -15.03 18.05 -1.21
N PRO A 182 -14.18 17.60 -0.27
CA PRO A 182 -12.90 16.96 -0.60
C PRO A 182 -13.08 15.70 -1.47
N PRO A 183 -12.23 15.48 -2.51
CA PRO A 183 -12.44 14.43 -3.51
C PRO A 183 -12.70 13.03 -2.93
N HIS A 184 -11.98 12.66 -1.87
CA HIS A 184 -12.03 11.30 -1.30
C HIS A 184 -13.36 10.95 -0.57
N ILE A 185 -14.21 11.94 -0.26
CA ILE A 185 -15.55 11.79 0.35
C ILE A 185 -16.66 12.57 -0.37
N ARG A 186 -16.41 13.10 -1.58
CA ARG A 186 -17.37 13.94 -2.32
C ARG A 186 -18.70 13.23 -2.55
N GLY A 187 -18.68 11.93 -2.87
CA GLY A 187 -19.87 11.13 -3.12
C GLY A 187 -20.73 10.93 -1.87
N HIS A 188 -20.12 10.68 -0.71
CA HIS A 188 -20.84 10.66 0.57
C HIS A 188 -21.56 11.99 0.82
N ILE A 189 -20.82 13.11 0.71
CA ILE A 189 -21.33 14.45 1.03
C ILE A 189 -22.50 14.84 0.10
N VAL A 190 -22.35 14.65 -1.21
CA VAL A 190 -23.39 14.97 -2.20
C VAL A 190 -24.57 13.99 -2.12
N GLY A 191 -24.32 12.71 -1.81
CA GLY A 191 -25.38 11.72 -1.59
C GLY A 191 -26.23 12.02 -0.33
N ILE A 192 -25.58 12.43 0.77
CA ILE A 192 -26.27 12.88 1.99
C ILE A 192 -27.10 14.13 1.71
N PHE A 193 -26.58 15.10 0.95
CA PHE A 193 -27.36 16.24 0.45
C PHE A 193 -28.61 15.78 -0.33
N GLY A 194 -28.46 14.82 -1.25
CA GLY A 194 -29.59 14.24 -1.98
C GLY A 194 -30.69 13.68 -1.06
N ALA A 195 -30.32 13.08 0.08
CA ALA A 195 -31.28 12.55 1.05
C ALA A 195 -32.13 13.64 1.74
N PHE A 196 -31.67 14.90 1.83
CA PHE A 196 -32.48 16.00 2.37
C PHE A 196 -33.76 16.26 1.54
N PHE A 197 -33.78 15.94 0.24
CA PHE A 197 -35.00 15.97 -0.57
C PHE A 197 -36.10 15.12 0.08
N GLN A 198 -35.75 13.92 0.53
CA GLN A 198 -36.70 13.01 1.17
C GLN A 198 -37.04 13.45 2.60
N VAL A 199 -36.15 14.13 3.31
CA VAL A 199 -36.50 14.79 4.59
C VAL A 199 -37.59 15.84 4.38
N GLY A 200 -37.48 16.66 3.33
CA GLY A 200 -38.52 17.62 2.93
C GLY A 200 -39.83 16.95 2.54
N SER A 201 -39.76 15.95 1.66
CA SER A 201 -40.93 15.19 1.19
C SER A 201 -41.66 14.46 2.32
N LEU A 202 -40.93 13.78 3.23
CA LEU A 202 -41.49 13.16 4.44
C LEU A 202 -42.13 14.19 5.36
N SER A 203 -41.49 15.34 5.55
CA SER A 203 -42.02 16.41 6.41
C SER A 203 -43.36 16.91 5.90
N ILE A 204 -43.50 17.20 4.59
CA ILE A 204 -44.77 17.66 4.05
C ILE A 204 -45.84 16.55 4.04
N VAL A 205 -45.51 15.31 3.67
CA VAL A 205 -46.46 14.18 3.71
C VAL A 205 -46.99 13.98 5.14
N GLY A 206 -46.11 13.90 6.13
CA GLY A 206 -46.48 13.70 7.53
C GLY A 206 -47.31 14.84 8.12
N ILE A 207 -46.98 16.10 7.78
CA ILE A 207 -47.78 17.25 8.23
C ILE A 207 -49.13 17.32 7.53
N MET A 208 -49.20 17.01 6.22
CA MET A 208 -50.46 16.95 5.48
C MET A 208 -51.36 15.82 5.99
N MET A 209 -50.81 14.66 6.38
CA MET A 209 -51.58 13.60 7.07
C MET A 209 -52.28 14.12 8.34
N GLY A 210 -51.64 14.98 9.12
CA GLY A 210 -52.27 15.65 10.26
C GLY A 210 -53.41 16.61 9.88
N PHE A 211 -53.28 17.30 8.73
CA PHE A 211 -54.27 18.27 8.26
C PHE A 211 -55.38 17.70 7.37
N THR A 212 -55.37 16.41 7.02
CA THR A 212 -56.47 15.76 6.26
C THR A 212 -57.83 15.79 6.98
N HIS A 213 -57.85 16.04 8.29
CA HIS A 213 -59.06 16.22 9.10
C HIS A 213 -59.53 17.68 9.24
N TRP A 214 -58.85 18.64 8.60
CA TRP A 214 -59.23 20.06 8.69
C TRP A 214 -60.24 20.44 7.60
N GLU A 215 -61.51 20.55 7.97
CA GLU A 215 -62.61 20.94 7.07
C GLU A 215 -62.59 22.45 6.73
N SER A 216 -61.54 22.90 6.03
CA SER A 216 -61.35 24.30 5.66
C SER A 216 -60.38 24.48 4.49
N ASN A 217 -60.47 25.62 3.80
CA ASN A 217 -59.46 26.06 2.83
C ASN A 217 -58.05 26.21 3.41
N TRP A 218 -57.91 26.27 4.75
CA TRP A 218 -56.60 26.25 5.41
C TRP A 218 -55.87 24.91 5.28
N SER A 219 -56.58 23.79 5.08
CA SER A 219 -55.99 22.45 4.92
C SER A 219 -54.97 22.36 3.79
N TRP A 220 -55.18 23.09 2.68
CA TRP A 220 -54.22 23.17 1.58
C TRP A 220 -53.31 24.41 1.66
N ARG A 221 -53.80 25.56 2.15
CA ARG A 221 -52.98 26.79 2.24
C ARG A 221 -51.80 26.66 3.20
N VAL A 222 -51.95 25.93 4.30
CA VAL A 222 -50.88 25.76 5.30
C VAL A 222 -49.65 25.06 4.73
N ALA A 223 -49.81 24.20 3.71
CA ALA A 223 -48.70 23.58 2.99
C ALA A 223 -47.74 24.61 2.36
N PHE A 224 -48.31 25.61 1.68
CA PHE A 224 -47.58 26.69 1.02
C PHE A 224 -46.98 27.70 2.01
N LEU A 225 -47.46 27.76 3.26
CA LEU A 225 -46.76 28.48 4.34
C LEU A 225 -45.55 27.68 4.86
N ILE A 226 -45.69 26.36 5.03
CA ILE A 226 -44.60 25.47 5.48
C ILE A 226 -43.46 25.45 4.45
N GLN A 227 -43.80 25.46 3.17
CA GLN A 227 -42.86 25.56 2.05
C GLN A 227 -41.89 26.76 2.16
N ALA A 228 -42.36 27.91 2.63
CA ALA A 228 -41.54 29.11 2.82
C ALA A 228 -40.53 29.01 3.99
N ILE A 229 -40.69 28.06 4.92
CA ILE A 229 -39.88 27.97 6.14
C ILE A 229 -38.44 27.55 5.83
N PHE A 230 -38.25 26.57 4.94
CA PHE A 230 -36.93 25.98 4.67
C PHE A 230 -35.97 26.95 3.96
N PRO A 231 -36.36 27.66 2.88
CA PRO A 231 -35.50 28.67 2.25
C PRO A 231 -35.20 29.87 3.17
N PHE A 232 -36.10 30.23 4.09
CA PHE A 232 -35.89 31.31 5.05
C PHE A 232 -34.74 31.04 6.04
N PHE A 233 -34.55 29.78 6.45
CA PHE A 233 -33.37 29.41 7.25
C PHE A 233 -32.06 29.55 6.47
N VAL A 234 -32.08 29.28 5.17
CA VAL A 234 -30.93 29.49 4.27
C VAL A 234 -30.63 30.97 4.11
N GLU A 235 -31.65 31.81 3.90
CA GLU A 235 -31.47 33.26 3.85
C GLU A 235 -30.83 33.82 5.15
N LYS A 236 -31.24 33.33 6.33
CA LYS A 236 -30.60 33.74 7.60
C LYS A 236 -29.15 33.28 7.75
N ALA A 237 -28.73 32.17 7.13
CA ALA A 237 -27.34 31.72 7.14
C ALA A 237 -26.38 32.69 6.41
N ARG A 238 -26.92 33.62 5.60
CA ARG A 238 -26.17 34.69 4.91
C ARG A 238 -25.25 35.48 5.84
N THR A 239 -25.71 35.86 7.03
CA THR A 239 -24.95 36.69 7.99
C THR A 239 -23.79 35.93 8.64
N MET A 240 -23.87 34.60 8.68
CA MET A 240 -22.89 33.72 9.33
C MET A 240 -21.77 33.27 8.37
N ILE A 241 -22.11 33.05 7.09
CA ILE A 241 -21.20 32.46 6.09
C ILE A 241 -20.33 33.53 5.38
N SER A 242 -20.70 34.82 5.40
CA SER A 242 -20.04 35.89 4.62
C SER A 242 -18.63 36.28 5.04
N LYS A 243 -18.02 35.63 6.05
CA LYS A 243 -16.87 36.18 6.77
C LYS A 243 -15.50 35.56 6.44
N TYR A 244 -15.39 34.68 5.42
CA TYR A 244 -14.20 33.80 5.33
C TYR A 244 -13.59 33.34 3.96
N PHE A 245 -14.15 33.57 2.76
CA PHE A 245 -13.55 33.03 1.51
C PHE A 245 -13.82 33.83 0.21
N THR A 246 -12.80 34.00 -0.65
CA THR A 246 -12.85 34.54 -2.04
C THR A 246 -11.58 34.24 -2.86
N SER A 247 -11.69 33.67 -4.08
CA SER A 247 -10.72 33.78 -5.21
C SER A 247 -11.30 33.14 -6.51
N SER A 248 -10.64 33.35 -7.66
CA SER A 248 -11.05 33.04 -9.06
C SER A 248 -9.79 33.02 -9.98
N GLU A 249 -9.75 32.84 -11.32
CA GLU A 249 -10.70 32.91 -12.48
C GLU A 249 -10.59 31.59 -13.34
N ASP A 250 -10.78 31.40 -14.66
CA ASP A 250 -11.03 32.19 -15.91
C ASP A 250 -12.23 31.60 -16.73
N PRO A 251 -12.87 32.35 -17.66
CA PRO A 251 -14.08 31.90 -18.38
C PRO A 251 -13.94 31.30 -19.80
N ASN A 252 -12.76 31.28 -20.46
CA ASN A 252 -12.64 31.20 -21.94
C ASN A 252 -11.82 30.00 -22.51
N HIS A 253 -11.80 28.84 -21.84
CA HIS A 253 -11.02 27.68 -22.30
C HIS A 253 -11.62 26.96 -23.55
N PRO A 254 -10.85 26.56 -24.59
CA PRO A 254 -11.39 25.94 -25.81
C PRO A 254 -12.18 24.63 -25.64
N PHE A 255 -12.10 23.99 -24.47
CA PHE A 255 -12.86 22.78 -24.14
C PHE A 255 -14.37 22.99 -24.02
N VAL A 256 -14.82 24.25 -23.96
CA VAL A 256 -16.24 24.66 -23.97
C VAL A 256 -17.05 23.94 -25.03
N GLU A 257 -16.60 23.96 -26.29
CA GLU A 257 -17.41 23.49 -27.41
C GLU A 257 -17.46 21.95 -27.50
N THR A 258 -16.39 21.26 -27.08
CA THR A 258 -16.34 19.79 -27.07
C THR A 258 -17.17 19.20 -25.93
N MET A 259 -17.14 19.83 -24.74
CA MET A 259 -17.95 19.39 -23.60
C MET A 259 -19.45 19.59 -23.84
N ILE A 260 -19.86 20.74 -24.40
CA ILE A 260 -21.28 21.04 -24.67
C ILE A 260 -21.88 20.00 -25.62
N ALA A 261 -21.17 19.66 -26.71
CA ALA A 261 -21.61 18.65 -27.67
C ALA A 261 -21.79 17.24 -27.06
N GLN A 262 -21.07 16.90 -25.98
CA GLN A 262 -21.24 15.62 -25.27
C GLN A 262 -22.32 15.68 -24.18
N ILE A 263 -22.55 16.85 -23.56
CA ILE A 263 -23.67 17.08 -22.64
C ILE A 263 -25.01 16.97 -23.36
N ASP A 264 -25.07 17.46 -24.61
CA ASP A 264 -26.22 17.30 -25.52
C ASP A 264 -26.46 15.83 -25.94
N GLU A 265 -25.48 14.94 -25.75
CA GLU A 265 -25.62 13.49 -26.01
C GLU A 265 -25.86 12.66 -24.73
N SER A 266 -25.40 13.14 -23.56
CA SER A 266 -25.50 12.45 -22.26
C SER A 266 -26.69 12.92 -21.39
N ILE A 267 -27.70 13.55 -21.97
CA ILE A 267 -28.72 14.33 -21.27
C ILE A 267 -29.46 13.53 -20.18
N GLU A 268 -29.38 14.00 -18.93
CA GLU A 268 -30.09 13.41 -17.79
C GLU A 268 -31.59 13.75 -17.73
N THR A 269 -32.28 13.40 -18.82
CA THR A 269 -33.74 13.22 -18.82
C THR A 269 -34.17 12.11 -17.84
N SER A 270 -33.25 11.25 -17.41
CA SER A 270 -33.52 9.98 -16.74
C SER A 270 -34.04 10.06 -15.31
N ALA A 271 -33.69 11.05 -14.49
CA ALA A 271 -34.14 11.05 -13.08
C ALA A 271 -35.68 11.10 -12.93
N GLN A 272 -36.38 11.59 -13.95
CA GLN A 272 -37.84 11.54 -14.05
C GLN A 272 -38.30 10.40 -14.99
N TRP A 273 -37.63 10.25 -16.15
CA TRP A 273 -37.96 9.23 -17.16
C TRP A 273 -37.52 7.80 -16.83
N ASN A 274 -36.87 7.57 -15.67
CA ASN A 274 -36.58 6.23 -15.16
C ASN A 274 -37.80 5.55 -14.53
N GLY A 275 -38.86 6.30 -14.16
CA GLY A 275 -40.08 5.80 -13.51
C GLY A 275 -40.45 6.51 -12.21
N ALA A 276 -39.49 7.19 -11.56
CA ALA A 276 -39.70 7.85 -10.27
C ALA A 276 -40.74 8.98 -10.34
N GLY A 277 -40.91 9.64 -11.49
CA GLY A 277 -41.94 10.69 -11.68
C GLY A 277 -43.38 10.18 -11.58
N ILE A 278 -43.67 8.95 -12.03
CA ILE A 278 -44.97 8.31 -11.79
C ILE A 278 -45.18 8.09 -10.29
N ILE A 279 -44.14 7.62 -9.59
CA ILE A 279 -44.22 7.31 -8.16
C ILE A 279 -44.33 8.57 -7.30
N GLY A 280 -43.70 9.67 -7.69
CA GLY A 280 -43.73 10.94 -6.94
C GLY A 280 -44.99 11.78 -7.17
N LEU A 281 -45.46 11.92 -8.42
CA LEU A 281 -46.57 12.82 -8.79
C LEU A 281 -47.89 12.10 -9.12
N TYR A 282 -47.85 10.82 -9.49
CA TYR A 282 -49.01 10.10 -10.05
C TYR A 282 -49.32 8.78 -9.33
N MET A 283 -48.85 8.62 -8.08
CA MET A 283 -49.09 7.43 -7.23
C MET A 283 -50.58 7.12 -7.06
N ASP A 284 -51.40 8.11 -6.74
CA ASP A 284 -52.84 7.93 -6.52
C ASP A 284 -53.55 7.40 -7.80
N PRO A 285 -53.43 8.05 -8.98
CA PRO A 285 -53.88 7.47 -10.24
C PRO A 285 -53.31 6.08 -10.56
N ALA A 286 -52.05 5.80 -10.23
CA ALA A 286 -51.43 4.50 -10.48
C ALA A 286 -52.03 3.39 -9.59
N LEU A 287 -52.18 3.63 -8.29
CA LEU A 287 -52.78 2.70 -7.33
C LEU A 287 -54.26 2.42 -7.64
N GLN A 288 -54.99 3.41 -8.16
CA GLN A 288 -56.35 3.23 -8.64
C GLN A 288 -56.43 2.20 -9.79
N THR A 289 -55.42 2.11 -10.67
CA THR A 289 -55.40 1.10 -11.76
C THR A 289 -55.30 -0.35 -11.28
N ILE A 290 -54.83 -0.58 -10.04
CA ILE A 290 -54.75 -1.90 -9.39
C ILE A 290 -55.77 -2.07 -8.25
N GLY A 291 -56.79 -1.20 -8.19
CA GLY A 291 -57.93 -1.32 -7.28
C GLY A 291 -57.73 -0.76 -5.86
N ILE A 292 -56.65 -0.01 -5.60
CA ILE A 292 -56.39 0.61 -4.29
C ILE A 292 -56.89 2.05 -4.33
N THR A 293 -58.01 2.32 -3.62
CA THR A 293 -58.76 3.59 -3.71
C THR A 293 -59.03 4.29 -2.37
N LYS A 294 -58.64 3.69 -1.24
CA LYS A 294 -58.84 4.29 0.09
C LYS A 294 -57.77 5.36 0.36
N LYS A 295 -58.20 6.55 0.78
CA LYS A 295 -57.28 7.68 1.05
C LYS A 295 -56.15 7.34 2.03
N LEU A 296 -56.45 6.67 3.15
CA LEU A 296 -55.44 6.27 4.14
C LEU A 296 -54.46 5.21 3.60
N ASP A 297 -54.95 4.23 2.84
CA ASP A 297 -54.10 3.18 2.24
C ASP A 297 -53.13 3.81 1.20
N VAL A 298 -53.64 4.68 0.32
CA VAL A 298 -52.85 5.41 -0.69
C VAL A 298 -51.80 6.32 -0.03
N LEU A 299 -52.19 7.08 1.00
CA LEU A 299 -51.31 8.03 1.68
C LEU A 299 -50.27 7.31 2.55
N GLY A 300 -50.62 6.16 3.15
CA GLY A 300 -49.71 5.28 3.89
C GLY A 300 -48.68 4.58 2.98
N ILE A 301 -49.10 4.08 1.81
CA ILE A 301 -48.18 3.54 0.79
C ILE A 301 -47.22 4.64 0.31
N THR A 302 -47.74 5.85 0.07
CA THR A 302 -46.92 7.00 -0.34
C THR A 302 -45.87 7.35 0.72
N LEU A 303 -46.28 7.50 2.00
CA LEU A 303 -45.35 7.74 3.11
C LEU A 303 -44.27 6.65 3.21
N GLY A 304 -44.66 5.38 3.09
CA GLY A 304 -43.74 4.25 3.16
C GLY A 304 -42.74 4.20 1.99
N LEU A 305 -43.15 4.59 0.78
CA LEU A 305 -42.26 4.69 -0.38
C LEU A 305 -41.28 5.87 -0.26
N THR A 306 -41.71 7.01 0.27
CA THR A 306 -40.81 8.15 0.57
C THR A 306 -39.82 7.79 1.68
N ALA A 307 -40.27 7.09 2.73
CA ALA A 307 -39.40 6.61 3.82
C ALA A 307 -38.39 5.57 3.34
N THR A 308 -38.82 4.66 2.45
CA THR A 308 -37.92 3.71 1.78
C THR A 308 -36.86 4.44 0.96
N TYR A 309 -37.25 5.42 0.14
CA TYR A 309 -36.29 6.18 -0.67
C TYR A 309 -35.34 7.01 0.19
N PHE A 310 -35.77 7.56 1.35
CA PHE A 310 -34.87 8.22 2.30
C PHE A 310 -33.77 7.27 2.81
N VAL A 311 -34.18 6.13 3.39
CA VAL A 311 -33.25 5.13 3.96
C VAL A 311 -32.30 4.61 2.88
N PHE A 312 -32.82 4.27 1.70
CA PHE A 312 -31.99 3.72 0.63
C PHE A 312 -31.18 4.78 -0.15
N THR A 313 -31.53 6.08 -0.09
CA THR A 313 -30.62 7.15 -0.56
C THR A 313 -29.44 7.33 0.39
N LEU A 314 -29.64 7.20 1.71
CA LEU A 314 -28.53 7.19 2.68
C LEU A 314 -27.65 5.93 2.52
N PHE A 315 -28.23 4.77 2.25
CA PHE A 315 -27.48 3.57 1.87
C PHE A 315 -26.70 3.77 0.57
N GLY A 316 -27.33 4.34 -0.46
CA GLY A 316 -26.69 4.72 -1.72
C GLY A 316 -25.52 5.68 -1.52
N ALA A 317 -25.69 6.66 -0.62
CA ALA A 317 -24.65 7.64 -0.26
C ALA A 317 -23.50 7.02 0.55
N TYR A 318 -23.71 5.87 1.21
CA TYR A 318 -22.65 5.10 1.86
C TYR A 318 -21.89 4.20 0.87
N ILE A 319 -22.60 3.40 0.07
CA ILE A 319 -21.95 2.46 -0.87
C ILE A 319 -21.17 3.15 -1.99
N ILE A 320 -21.48 4.41 -2.30
CA ILE A 320 -20.88 5.15 -3.42
C ILE A 320 -19.36 5.23 -3.37
N GLU A 321 -18.72 5.25 -2.19
CA GLU A 321 -17.26 5.32 -2.11
C GLU A 321 -16.55 3.95 -2.11
N TYR A 322 -17.31 2.85 -2.13
CA TYR A 322 -16.80 1.47 -2.16
C TYR A 322 -16.89 0.83 -3.55
N PHE A 323 -17.71 1.38 -4.45
CA PHE A 323 -17.91 0.89 -5.81
C PHE A 323 -17.66 1.98 -6.86
N ARG A 324 -17.32 1.55 -8.08
CA ARG A 324 -17.15 2.42 -9.24
C ARG A 324 -18.48 3.05 -9.66
N ARG A 325 -18.44 4.32 -10.08
CA ARG A 325 -19.61 5.15 -10.43
C ARG A 325 -20.38 4.50 -11.58
N ARG A 326 -19.67 4.06 -12.63
CA ARG A 326 -20.28 3.34 -13.77
C ARG A 326 -20.96 2.04 -13.36
N THR A 327 -20.31 1.23 -12.52
CA THR A 327 -20.85 -0.06 -12.06
C THR A 327 -22.18 0.11 -11.32
N LEU A 328 -22.28 1.11 -10.44
CA LEU A 328 -23.53 1.43 -9.74
C LEU A 328 -24.63 1.87 -10.71
N ILE A 329 -24.32 2.68 -11.73
CA ILE A 329 -25.29 3.10 -12.76
C ILE A 329 -25.83 1.89 -13.55
N PHE A 330 -24.97 0.97 -13.99
CA PHE A 330 -25.42 -0.24 -14.71
C PHE A 330 -26.29 -1.15 -13.84
N VAL A 331 -25.87 -1.41 -12.59
CA VAL A 331 -26.65 -2.22 -11.64
C VAL A 331 -28.00 -1.56 -11.37
N GLY A 332 -28.03 -0.25 -11.15
CA GLY A 332 -29.26 0.53 -10.94
C GLY A 332 -30.24 0.42 -12.10
N LEU A 333 -29.78 0.65 -13.33
CA LEU A 333 -30.62 0.57 -14.53
C LEU A 333 -31.15 -0.86 -14.77
N ILE A 334 -30.30 -1.89 -14.63
CA ILE A 334 -30.71 -3.30 -14.78
C ILE A 334 -31.77 -3.67 -13.74
N CYS A 335 -31.55 -3.34 -12.46
CA CYS A 335 -32.52 -3.61 -11.41
C CYS A 335 -33.84 -2.84 -11.58
N ILE A 336 -33.79 -1.59 -12.07
CA ILE A 336 -34.97 -0.79 -12.45
C ILE A 336 -35.76 -1.48 -13.56
N ILE A 337 -35.10 -1.91 -14.64
CA ILE A 337 -35.75 -2.59 -15.78
C ILE A 337 -36.45 -3.88 -15.31
N ILE A 338 -35.79 -4.67 -14.46
CA ILE A 338 -36.37 -5.90 -13.88
C ILE A 338 -37.61 -5.56 -13.03
N ALA A 339 -37.51 -4.60 -12.11
CA ALA A 339 -38.62 -4.21 -11.24
C ALA A 339 -39.81 -3.66 -12.04
N GLN A 340 -39.58 -2.82 -13.05
CA GLN A 340 -40.65 -2.31 -13.92
C GLN A 340 -41.28 -3.39 -14.78
N THR A 341 -40.50 -4.35 -15.27
CA THR A 341 -41.02 -5.51 -16.00
C THR A 341 -41.95 -6.32 -15.10
N ALA A 342 -41.57 -6.54 -13.83
CA ALA A 342 -42.42 -7.22 -12.85
C ALA A 342 -43.69 -6.42 -12.49
N VAL A 343 -43.60 -5.10 -12.28
CA VAL A 343 -44.77 -4.20 -12.09
C VAL A 343 -45.71 -4.30 -13.30
N THR A 344 -45.17 -4.29 -14.53
CA THR A 344 -45.97 -4.37 -15.77
C THR A 344 -46.71 -5.70 -15.89
N ILE A 345 -46.01 -6.82 -15.62
CA ILE A 345 -46.59 -8.17 -15.70
C ILE A 345 -47.65 -8.38 -14.61
N THR A 346 -47.39 -7.96 -13.37
CA THR A 346 -48.35 -8.11 -12.27
C THR A 346 -49.57 -7.20 -12.46
N SER A 347 -49.38 -5.94 -12.89
CA SER A 347 -50.49 -5.04 -13.22
C SER A 347 -51.37 -5.57 -14.35
N TRP A 348 -50.77 -6.16 -15.40
CA TRP A 348 -51.52 -6.84 -16.46
C TRP A 348 -52.35 -8.01 -15.91
N ARG A 349 -51.76 -8.84 -15.04
CA ARG A 349 -52.45 -9.97 -14.42
C ARG A 349 -53.58 -9.55 -13.49
N VAL A 350 -53.42 -8.47 -12.70
CA VAL A 350 -54.50 -7.84 -11.93
C VAL A 350 -55.63 -7.40 -12.86
N ASN A 351 -55.31 -6.74 -13.97
CA ASN A 351 -56.29 -6.24 -14.93
C ASN A 351 -57.09 -7.34 -15.66
N VAL A 352 -56.50 -8.55 -15.82
CA VAL A 352 -57.15 -9.70 -16.46
C VAL A 352 -57.88 -10.62 -15.48
N GLN A 353 -57.36 -10.79 -14.25
CA GLN A 353 -57.82 -11.82 -13.31
C GLN A 353 -58.49 -11.27 -12.04
N GLY A 354 -58.39 -9.97 -11.75
CA GLY A 354 -59.05 -9.32 -10.61
C GLY A 354 -58.53 -9.70 -9.22
N ASP A 355 -57.41 -10.43 -9.13
CA ASP A 355 -56.88 -10.96 -7.87
C ASP A 355 -56.21 -9.88 -7.01
N ARG A 356 -56.76 -9.69 -5.80
CA ARG A 356 -56.28 -8.76 -4.78
C ARG A 356 -54.88 -9.11 -4.25
N TYR A 357 -54.47 -10.38 -4.25
CA TYR A 357 -53.11 -10.77 -3.86
C TYR A 357 -52.08 -10.26 -4.88
N LEU A 358 -52.44 -10.23 -6.17
CA LEU A 358 -51.59 -9.69 -7.22
C LEU A 358 -51.47 -8.16 -7.13
N SER A 359 -52.50 -7.44 -6.68
CA SER A 359 -52.38 -5.99 -6.40
C SER A 359 -51.36 -5.70 -5.29
N TYR A 360 -51.35 -6.49 -4.21
CA TYR A 360 -50.33 -6.36 -3.16
C TYR A 360 -48.93 -6.73 -3.67
N LEU A 361 -48.80 -7.76 -4.51
CA LEU A 361 -47.52 -8.10 -5.16
C LEU A 361 -47.03 -6.98 -6.09
N THR A 362 -47.92 -6.30 -6.83
CA THR A 362 -47.54 -5.12 -7.63
C THR A 362 -46.99 -4.00 -6.75
N VAL A 363 -47.58 -3.74 -5.57
CA VAL A 363 -47.05 -2.76 -4.61
C VAL A 363 -45.65 -3.18 -4.13
N VAL A 364 -45.41 -4.46 -3.82
CA VAL A 364 -44.06 -4.95 -3.46
C VAL A 364 -43.03 -4.64 -4.55
N TRP A 365 -43.35 -4.87 -5.83
CA TRP A 365 -42.44 -4.53 -6.93
C TRP A 365 -42.20 -3.03 -7.11
N ILE A 366 -43.18 -2.18 -6.76
CA ILE A 366 -43.00 -0.71 -6.70
C ILE A 366 -42.01 -0.35 -5.58
N TYR A 367 -42.08 -0.99 -4.41
CA TYR A 367 -41.07 -0.83 -3.36
C TYR A 367 -39.69 -1.32 -3.82
N CYS A 368 -39.58 -2.44 -4.53
CA CYS A 368 -38.31 -2.92 -5.09
C CYS A 368 -37.69 -1.92 -6.08
N PHE A 369 -38.49 -1.35 -7.00
CA PHE A 369 -38.04 -0.24 -7.85
C PHE A 369 -37.51 0.93 -7.02
N GLN A 370 -38.26 1.32 -5.98
CA GLN A 370 -37.92 2.46 -5.11
C GLN A 370 -36.59 2.25 -4.37
N VAL A 371 -36.34 1.03 -3.87
CA VAL A 371 -35.06 0.62 -3.26
C VAL A 371 -33.90 0.73 -4.26
N CYS A 372 -34.06 0.19 -5.47
CA CYS A 372 -32.99 0.18 -6.47
C CYS A 372 -32.69 1.58 -7.01
N SER A 373 -33.71 2.39 -7.29
CA SER A 373 -33.55 3.79 -7.72
C SER A 373 -32.84 4.62 -6.66
N ALA A 374 -33.23 4.50 -5.39
CA ALA A 374 -32.62 5.21 -4.27
C ALA A 374 -31.16 4.79 -4.02
N SER A 375 -30.86 3.48 -4.08
CA SER A 375 -29.54 2.94 -3.77
C SER A 375 -28.50 3.24 -4.85
N PHE A 376 -28.88 3.27 -6.12
CA PHE A 376 -27.93 3.22 -7.23
C PHE A 376 -27.95 4.45 -8.17
N ILE A 377 -29.09 5.14 -8.30
CA ILE A 377 -29.27 6.23 -9.27
C ILE A 377 -29.44 7.61 -8.59
N ALA A 378 -30.18 7.68 -7.48
CA ALA A 378 -30.53 8.94 -6.81
C ALA A 378 -29.32 9.79 -6.38
N THR A 379 -28.23 9.14 -5.99
CA THR A 379 -26.98 9.79 -5.58
C THR A 379 -26.10 10.18 -6.77
N MET A 380 -26.20 9.47 -7.90
CA MET A 380 -25.44 9.77 -9.12
C MET A 380 -25.94 11.03 -9.83
N HIS A 381 -27.25 11.21 -9.92
CA HIS A 381 -27.91 12.40 -10.50
C HIS A 381 -27.34 13.73 -9.98
N ASN A 382 -27.10 13.83 -8.67
CA ASN A 382 -26.62 15.07 -8.05
C ASN A 382 -25.09 15.24 -8.10
N LEU A 383 -24.37 14.20 -8.55
CA LEU A 383 -22.91 14.09 -8.45
C LEU A 383 -22.23 14.03 -9.82
N HIS A 384 -22.62 13.08 -10.67
CA HIS A 384 -21.91 12.75 -11.91
C HIS A 384 -21.89 13.94 -12.91
N PRO A 385 -22.98 14.69 -13.16
CA PRO A 385 -22.91 15.91 -13.98
C PRO A 385 -21.93 16.96 -13.44
N VAL A 386 -21.74 17.00 -12.13
CA VAL A 386 -20.91 17.99 -11.43
C VAL A 386 -19.44 17.56 -11.38
N GLU A 387 -19.16 16.25 -11.31
CA GLU A 387 -17.83 15.65 -11.44
C GLU A 387 -17.30 15.71 -12.89
N LEU A 388 -18.19 15.60 -13.89
CA LEU A 388 -17.80 15.64 -15.31
C LEU A 388 -17.43 17.04 -15.81
N LEU A 389 -18.07 18.08 -15.29
CA LEU A 389 -17.92 19.46 -15.77
C LEU A 389 -16.66 20.13 -15.21
N SER A 390 -15.81 20.69 -16.08
CA SER A 390 -14.63 21.46 -15.70
C SER A 390 -14.95 22.78 -14.97
N LEU A 391 -13.99 23.28 -14.19
CA LEU A 391 -14.16 24.47 -13.34
C LEU A 391 -14.69 25.72 -14.10
N PRO A 392 -14.12 26.13 -15.26
CA PRO A 392 -14.61 27.26 -16.08
C PRO A 392 -16.02 27.09 -16.68
N LEU A 393 -16.49 25.84 -16.78
CA LEU A 393 -17.72 25.48 -17.47
C LEU A 393 -18.88 25.19 -16.53
N ARG A 394 -18.62 24.89 -15.27
CA ARG A 394 -19.58 24.18 -14.42
C ARG A 394 -20.95 24.87 -14.30
N ALA A 395 -21.03 26.19 -14.15
CA ALA A 395 -22.33 26.88 -14.11
C ALA A 395 -23.03 26.96 -15.48
N LYS A 396 -22.28 27.05 -16.59
CA LYS A 396 -22.83 27.02 -17.97
C LYS A 396 -23.36 25.63 -18.32
N GLY A 397 -22.60 24.59 -17.99
CA GLY A 397 -23.01 23.19 -18.15
C GLY A 397 -24.18 22.82 -17.26
N MET A 398 -24.17 23.21 -15.98
CA MET A 398 -25.32 23.01 -15.08
C MET A 398 -26.55 23.83 -15.51
N ALA A 399 -26.39 24.99 -16.17
CA ALA A 399 -27.49 25.73 -16.78
C ALA A 399 -28.12 24.95 -17.94
N LEU A 400 -27.31 24.45 -18.87
CA LEU A 400 -27.75 23.62 -19.99
C LEU A 400 -28.44 22.34 -19.49
N TYR A 401 -27.82 21.62 -18.55
CA TYR A 401 -28.37 20.47 -17.85
C TYR A 401 -29.77 20.77 -17.25
N THR A 402 -29.89 21.84 -16.48
CA THR A 402 -31.15 22.20 -15.79
C THR A 402 -32.24 22.62 -16.78
N MET A 403 -31.85 23.25 -17.89
CA MET A 403 -32.76 23.58 -18.99
C MET A 403 -33.25 22.32 -19.70
N LEU A 404 -32.38 21.37 -20.02
CA LEU A 404 -32.74 20.12 -20.69
C LEU A 404 -33.58 19.19 -19.79
N GLN A 405 -33.23 19.09 -18.51
CA GLN A 405 -34.07 18.45 -17.50
C GLN A 405 -35.44 19.14 -17.39
N GLY A 406 -35.47 20.47 -17.47
CA GLY A 406 -36.70 21.27 -17.55
C GLY A 406 -37.58 20.89 -18.74
N ALA A 407 -37.01 20.88 -19.96
CA ALA A 407 -37.74 20.51 -21.18
C ALA A 407 -38.31 19.08 -21.11
N ALA A 408 -37.48 18.12 -20.72
CA ALA A 408 -37.89 16.71 -20.58
C ALA A 408 -38.95 16.51 -19.49
N GLY A 409 -38.85 17.26 -18.39
CA GLY A 409 -39.81 17.22 -17.29
C GLY A 409 -41.14 17.90 -17.61
N VAL A 410 -41.19 18.90 -18.50
CA VAL A 410 -42.45 19.44 -19.03
C VAL A 410 -43.17 18.39 -19.87
N VAL A 411 -42.45 17.68 -20.76
CA VAL A 411 -43.01 16.57 -21.55
C VAL A 411 -43.50 15.43 -20.63
N HIS A 412 -42.74 15.09 -19.58
CA HIS A 412 -43.13 14.11 -18.57
C HIS A 412 -44.40 14.55 -17.81
N ASN A 413 -44.34 15.69 -17.13
CA ASN A 413 -45.38 16.11 -16.19
C ASN A 413 -46.72 16.39 -16.88
N TYR A 414 -46.72 16.86 -18.13
CA TYR A 414 -47.95 16.98 -18.92
C TYR A 414 -48.34 15.63 -19.58
N GLY A 415 -47.41 14.99 -20.28
CA GLY A 415 -47.69 13.82 -21.11
C GLY A 415 -48.12 12.57 -20.32
N ILE A 416 -47.57 12.36 -19.13
CA ILE A 416 -47.87 11.18 -18.30
C ILE A 416 -49.24 11.29 -17.61
N SER A 417 -49.68 12.49 -17.23
CA SER A 417 -51.07 12.73 -16.76
C SER A 417 -52.09 12.29 -17.81
N VAL A 418 -51.88 12.71 -19.07
CA VAL A 418 -52.74 12.34 -20.21
C VAL A 418 -52.55 10.87 -20.62
N GLY A 419 -51.34 10.33 -20.43
CA GLY A 419 -50.96 8.95 -20.77
C GLY A 419 -51.62 7.92 -19.86
N ILE A 420 -51.48 8.05 -18.53
CA ILE A 420 -52.06 7.11 -17.55
C ILE A 420 -53.57 6.97 -17.75
N GLN A 421 -54.27 8.08 -17.98
CA GLN A 421 -55.72 8.09 -18.25
C GLN A 421 -56.14 7.37 -19.55
N LYS A 422 -55.23 7.17 -20.51
CA LYS A 422 -55.52 6.57 -21.83
C LYS A 422 -54.97 5.17 -22.02
N VAL A 423 -53.83 4.82 -21.41
CA VAL A 423 -53.16 3.51 -21.60
C VAL A 423 -53.03 2.67 -20.33
N GLY A 424 -53.34 3.24 -19.15
CA GLY A 424 -53.29 2.54 -17.87
C GLY A 424 -51.92 1.91 -17.59
N TYR A 425 -51.92 0.67 -17.09
CA TYR A 425 -50.70 -0.06 -16.73
C TYR A 425 -49.66 -0.20 -17.86
N LYS A 426 -50.06 -0.06 -19.12
CA LYS A 426 -49.14 -0.16 -20.27
C LYS A 426 -48.12 0.98 -20.32
N ILE A 427 -48.34 2.06 -19.57
CA ILE A 427 -47.41 3.20 -19.48
C ILE A 427 -46.00 2.76 -19.05
N TRP A 428 -45.88 1.76 -18.17
CA TRP A 428 -44.60 1.23 -17.68
C TRP A 428 -43.71 0.64 -18.79
N ALA A 429 -44.28 0.16 -19.89
CA ALA A 429 -43.50 -0.34 -21.03
C ALA A 429 -42.68 0.76 -21.73
N VAL A 430 -43.13 2.03 -21.67
CA VAL A 430 -42.39 3.18 -22.19
C VAL A 430 -41.12 3.42 -21.38
N TYR A 431 -41.20 3.26 -20.06
CA TYR A 431 -40.07 3.40 -19.14
C TYR A 431 -39.06 2.26 -19.31
N ILE A 432 -39.53 1.03 -19.52
CA ILE A 432 -38.65 -0.11 -19.82
C ILE A 432 -37.85 0.14 -21.12
N ALA A 433 -38.52 0.61 -22.18
CA ALA A 433 -37.86 0.93 -23.44
C ALA A 433 -36.85 2.09 -23.29
N TYR A 434 -37.23 3.16 -22.57
CA TYR A 434 -36.34 4.29 -22.29
C TYR A 434 -35.11 3.86 -21.46
N ASN A 435 -35.30 3.11 -20.37
CA ASN A 435 -34.22 2.64 -19.50
C ASN A 435 -33.28 1.67 -20.24
N LEU A 436 -33.79 0.86 -21.18
CA LEU A 436 -32.96 0.01 -22.05
C LEU A 436 -32.07 0.83 -23.00
N ILE A 437 -32.60 1.91 -23.59
CA ILE A 437 -31.80 2.84 -24.40
C ILE A 437 -30.73 3.51 -23.53
N GLN A 438 -31.11 4.00 -22.34
CA GLN A 438 -30.17 4.61 -21.40
C GLN A 438 -29.04 3.65 -20.98
N LEU A 439 -29.35 2.36 -20.75
CA LEU A 439 -28.36 1.34 -20.42
C LEU A 439 -27.29 1.18 -21.51
N VAL A 440 -27.69 1.23 -22.79
CA VAL A 440 -26.77 1.17 -23.94
C VAL A 440 -25.97 2.47 -24.05
N VAL A 441 -26.61 3.64 -23.91
CA VAL A 441 -25.93 4.95 -23.99
C VAL A 441 -24.86 5.10 -22.90
N ALA A 442 -25.18 4.72 -21.65
CA ALA A 442 -24.24 4.74 -20.53
C ALA A 442 -23.03 3.80 -20.73
N TYR A 443 -23.17 2.73 -21.52
CA TYR A 443 -22.05 1.83 -21.85
C TYR A 443 -20.98 2.47 -22.73
N PHE A 444 -21.38 3.36 -23.66
CA PHE A 444 -20.45 4.01 -24.57
C PHE A 444 -19.99 5.39 -24.07
N ILE A 445 -20.90 6.22 -23.57
CA ILE A 445 -20.64 7.66 -23.34
C ILE A 445 -20.07 7.95 -21.94
N PHE A 446 -20.61 7.36 -20.87
CA PHE A 446 -20.30 7.79 -19.50
C PHE A 446 -18.88 7.32 -19.10
N PRO A 447 -17.93 8.20 -18.73
CA PRO A 447 -16.61 7.80 -18.22
C PRO A 447 -16.67 7.43 -16.73
N GLU A 448 -15.57 6.93 -16.17
CA GLU A 448 -15.48 6.65 -14.72
C GLU A 448 -14.89 7.85 -13.96
N THR A 449 -15.63 8.39 -12.99
CA THR A 449 -15.21 9.54 -12.16
C THR A 449 -14.83 9.13 -10.71
N GLY A 450 -15.03 7.87 -10.33
CA GLY A 450 -14.85 7.40 -8.95
C GLY A 450 -13.40 7.38 -8.49
N LYS A 451 -13.10 8.21 -7.47
CA LYS A 451 -11.78 8.46 -6.85
C LYS A 451 -10.79 9.29 -7.68
N LEU A 452 -11.26 9.95 -8.74
CA LEU A 452 -10.50 10.99 -9.42
C LEU A 452 -10.73 12.36 -8.77
N ASN A 453 -9.71 13.21 -8.74
CA ASN A 453 -9.89 14.63 -8.44
C ASN A 453 -10.43 15.37 -9.69
N LEU A 454 -10.77 16.66 -9.59
CA LEU A 454 -11.41 17.38 -10.72
C LEU A 454 -10.40 17.73 -11.82
N GLU A 455 -9.15 18.00 -11.46
CA GLU A 455 -8.06 18.31 -12.39
C GLU A 455 -7.65 17.07 -13.21
N GLU A 456 -7.71 15.88 -12.61
CA GLU A 456 -7.52 14.60 -13.31
C GLU A 456 -8.64 14.32 -14.34
N ILE A 457 -9.89 14.69 -14.02
CA ILE A 457 -11.01 14.56 -14.96
C ILE A 457 -10.84 15.55 -16.11
N ASP A 458 -10.48 16.81 -15.81
CA ASP A 458 -10.18 17.82 -16.83
C ASP A 458 -9.02 17.35 -17.73
N HIS A 459 -7.94 16.78 -17.17
CA HIS A 459 -6.82 16.21 -17.94
C HIS A 459 -7.22 15.02 -18.84
N ILE A 460 -8.14 14.16 -18.39
CA ILE A 460 -8.71 13.07 -19.21
C ILE A 460 -9.44 13.65 -20.44
N PHE A 461 -10.24 14.70 -20.25
CA PHE A 461 -10.90 15.40 -21.36
C PHE A 461 -9.91 16.13 -22.28
N GLU A 462 -8.79 16.63 -21.74
CA GLU A 462 -7.73 17.30 -22.51
C GLU A 462 -6.88 16.36 -23.38
N THR A 463 -6.91 15.05 -23.13
CA THR A 463 -6.05 14.06 -23.80
C THR A 463 -6.50 13.75 -25.23
N LYS A 464 -6.03 14.56 -26.19
CA LYS A 464 -6.33 14.50 -27.64
C LYS A 464 -6.22 13.08 -28.23
N ASN A 465 -7.12 12.77 -29.16
CA ASN A 465 -7.18 11.53 -29.95
C ASN A 465 -7.32 10.22 -29.14
N THR A 466 -7.76 10.27 -27.88
CA THR A 466 -8.03 9.07 -27.07
C THR A 466 -9.52 8.82 -26.85
N ASN A 467 -9.88 7.57 -26.55
CA ASN A 467 -11.25 7.22 -26.14
C ASN A 467 -11.40 7.46 -24.63
N LEU A 468 -12.04 8.58 -24.27
CA LEU A 468 -12.27 9.06 -22.90
C LEU A 468 -12.80 7.97 -21.95
N THR A 469 -13.78 7.19 -22.42
CA THR A 469 -14.42 6.08 -21.69
C THR A 469 -13.45 4.95 -21.35
N LYS A 470 -12.44 4.69 -22.20
CA LYS A 470 -11.36 3.71 -21.94
C LYS A 470 -10.21 4.31 -21.13
N LEU A 471 -9.89 5.59 -21.33
CA LEU A 471 -8.80 6.27 -20.60
C LEU A 471 -9.14 6.44 -19.12
N SER A 472 -10.33 6.96 -18.81
CA SER A 472 -10.84 7.08 -17.43
C SER A 472 -10.87 5.74 -16.70
N VAL A 473 -11.32 4.67 -17.36
CA VAL A 473 -11.32 3.32 -16.77
C VAL A 473 -9.89 2.83 -16.46
N LYS A 474 -8.90 3.05 -17.35
CA LYS A 474 -7.50 2.67 -17.08
C LYS A 474 -6.88 3.43 -15.90
N ILE A 475 -7.11 4.74 -15.81
CA ILE A 475 -6.58 5.56 -14.71
C ILE A 475 -7.27 5.18 -13.39
N ALA A 476 -8.57 4.91 -13.43
CA ALA A 476 -9.28 4.33 -12.29
C ALA A 476 -8.76 2.92 -11.94
N ASP A 477 -8.46 2.04 -12.90
CA ASP A 477 -7.85 0.73 -12.63
C ASP A 477 -6.53 0.87 -11.85
N ALA A 478 -5.67 1.81 -12.24
CA ALA A 478 -4.43 2.11 -11.53
C ALA A 478 -4.67 2.63 -10.10
N LYS A 479 -5.50 3.67 -9.89
CA LYS A 479 -5.80 4.18 -8.52
C LYS A 479 -6.55 3.16 -7.65
N TRP A 480 -7.43 2.32 -8.23
CA TRP A 480 -8.09 1.25 -7.47
C TRP A 480 -7.17 0.08 -7.15
N ALA A 481 -6.12 -0.16 -7.94
CA ALA A 481 -5.05 -1.10 -7.60
C ALA A 481 -4.18 -0.55 -6.45
N SER A 482 -3.67 0.68 -6.57
CA SER A 482 -2.83 1.28 -5.52
C SER A 482 -3.58 1.39 -4.20
N ILE A 483 -4.83 1.88 -4.16
CA ILE A 483 -5.64 1.95 -2.92
C ILE A 483 -5.92 0.56 -2.32
N LYS A 484 -5.97 -0.51 -3.13
CA LYS A 484 -6.17 -1.89 -2.65
C LYS A 484 -4.88 -2.47 -2.05
N GLU A 485 -3.73 -2.12 -2.61
CA GLU A 485 -2.42 -2.49 -2.09
C GLU A 485 -2.07 -1.65 -0.86
N GLU A 486 -2.28 -0.34 -0.90
CA GLU A 486 -2.20 0.59 0.22
C GLU A 486 -3.10 0.14 1.38
N LYS A 487 -4.31 -0.38 1.12
CA LYS A 487 -5.13 -0.99 2.18
C LYS A 487 -4.56 -2.29 2.76
N ARG A 488 -3.83 -3.09 1.97
CA ARG A 488 -3.10 -4.25 2.50
C ARG A 488 -1.92 -3.78 3.36
N ARG A 489 -1.14 -2.82 2.87
CA ARG A 489 -0.07 -2.13 3.63
C ARG A 489 -0.63 -1.49 4.91
N ALA A 490 -1.79 -0.83 4.87
CA ALA A 490 -2.41 -0.17 6.02
C ALA A 490 -3.02 -1.14 7.03
N VAL A 491 -3.58 -2.29 6.61
CA VAL A 491 -4.00 -3.35 7.54
C VAL A 491 -2.77 -3.99 8.20
N ALA A 492 -1.69 -4.21 7.45
CA ALA A 492 -0.41 -4.63 8.03
C ALA A 492 0.15 -3.58 9.01
N ILE A 493 0.24 -2.30 8.61
CA ILE A 493 0.72 -1.19 9.45
C ILE A 493 -0.15 -0.97 10.69
N VAL A 494 -1.46 -1.18 10.63
CA VAL A 494 -2.32 -1.10 11.82
C VAL A 494 -2.09 -2.30 12.75
N SER A 495 -1.88 -3.51 12.21
CA SER A 495 -1.46 -4.68 13.02
C SER A 495 -0.10 -4.43 13.68
N LEU A 496 0.87 -3.91 12.91
CA LEU A 496 2.22 -3.59 13.38
C LEU A 496 2.22 -2.44 14.41
N LYS A 497 1.41 -1.40 14.22
CA LYS A 497 1.30 -0.26 15.17
C LYS A 497 0.44 -0.55 16.41
N THR A 498 -0.22 -1.71 16.50
CA THR A 498 -0.82 -2.18 17.77
C THR A 498 0.10 -3.10 18.57
N ASP A 499 1.02 -3.82 17.92
CA ASP A 499 2.01 -4.69 18.58
C ASP A 499 3.44 -4.10 18.64
N SER A 500 3.65 -2.88 18.15
CA SER A 500 4.89 -2.12 18.36
C SER A 500 5.00 -1.61 19.80
N GLN A 501 5.12 -2.54 20.76
CA GLN A 501 5.72 -2.23 22.05
C GLN A 501 7.14 -1.65 21.80
N PRO A 502 7.60 -0.71 22.67
CA PRO A 502 9.01 -0.34 22.68
C PRO A 502 9.88 -1.59 22.89
N PHE A 503 11.13 -1.53 22.44
CA PHE A 503 12.09 -2.61 22.64
C PHE A 503 12.18 -2.92 24.14
N ASP A 504 11.96 -4.18 24.54
CA ASP A 504 11.86 -4.53 25.96
C ASP A 504 13.16 -4.20 26.68
N GLU A 505 13.06 -3.39 27.73
CA GLU A 505 14.20 -2.92 28.50
C GLU A 505 14.92 -4.08 29.22
N SER A 506 14.25 -5.23 29.42
CA SER A 506 14.89 -6.47 29.90
C SER A 506 15.95 -7.02 28.93
N ILE A 507 15.78 -6.80 27.62
CA ILE A 507 16.73 -7.19 26.57
C ILE A 507 18.02 -6.37 26.70
N ARG A 508 17.92 -5.11 27.15
CA ARG A 508 19.09 -4.23 27.33
C ARG A 508 20.01 -4.64 28.48
N VAL A 509 19.57 -5.54 29.37
CA VAL A 509 20.38 -6.12 30.46
C VAL A 509 20.76 -7.58 30.16
N ALA A 510 20.26 -8.17 29.06
CA ALA A 510 20.48 -9.56 28.70
C ALA A 510 21.85 -9.87 28.09
N LEU A 511 22.41 -8.94 27.31
CA LEU A 511 23.66 -9.16 26.58
C LEU A 511 24.90 -8.87 27.44
N PRO A 512 26.01 -9.61 27.24
CA PRO A 512 27.27 -9.34 27.92
C PRO A 512 27.80 -7.91 27.69
N ARG A 513 28.50 -7.34 28.69
CA ARG A 513 29.15 -6.03 28.57
C ARG A 513 30.28 -5.98 27.52
N ASP A 514 30.81 -7.14 27.14
CA ASP A 514 31.84 -7.32 26.12
C ASP A 514 31.28 -7.85 24.79
N PHE A 515 29.96 -7.72 24.57
CA PHE A 515 29.31 -8.09 23.31
C PHE A 515 29.70 -7.14 22.18
N ILE A 516 30.22 -7.69 21.08
CA ILE A 516 30.59 -6.93 19.89
C ILE A 516 29.42 -6.89 18.92
N TRP A 517 29.10 -5.72 18.37
CA TRP A 517 28.09 -5.61 17.33
C TRP A 517 28.54 -4.70 16.18
N GLY A 518 28.04 -4.98 14.98
CA GLY A 518 28.29 -4.17 13.80
C GLY A 518 27.83 -4.85 12.52
N PHE A 519 28.61 -4.66 11.46
CA PHE A 519 28.29 -5.19 10.13
C PHE A 519 29.47 -5.95 9.50
N ALA A 520 29.16 -6.72 8.46
CA ALA A 520 30.09 -7.54 7.71
C ALA A 520 30.14 -7.21 6.20
N THR A 521 31.27 -7.51 5.57
CA THR A 521 31.53 -7.46 4.11
C THR A 521 32.52 -8.55 3.67
N ALA A 522 32.65 -8.76 2.36
CA ALA A 522 33.65 -9.62 1.72
C ALA A 522 34.40 -8.86 0.61
N ALA A 523 35.71 -9.09 0.49
CA ALA A 523 36.60 -8.35 -0.39
C ALA A 523 36.12 -8.31 -1.86
N ALA A 524 35.86 -9.48 -2.45
CA ALA A 524 35.37 -9.61 -3.83
C ALA A 524 33.97 -9.00 -4.08
N GLN A 525 33.20 -8.72 -3.02
CA GLN A 525 31.85 -8.18 -3.10
C GLN A 525 31.79 -6.65 -2.94
N VAL A 526 32.79 -6.02 -2.29
CA VAL A 526 32.78 -4.56 -2.02
C VAL A 526 34.00 -3.78 -2.52
N GLU A 527 35.20 -4.36 -2.59
CA GLU A 527 36.43 -3.59 -2.82
C GLU A 527 36.46 -2.94 -4.20
N GLY A 528 36.09 -3.69 -5.25
CA GLY A 528 36.40 -3.32 -6.63
C GLY A 528 37.92 -3.27 -6.86
N ALA A 529 38.36 -2.41 -7.78
CA ALA A 529 39.77 -2.17 -8.08
C ALA A 529 40.51 -3.49 -8.37
N TRP A 530 39.90 -4.35 -9.19
CA TRP A 530 40.22 -5.76 -9.34
C TRP A 530 41.58 -6.07 -9.97
N ASP A 531 42.11 -5.17 -10.80
CA ASP A 531 43.42 -5.24 -11.48
C ASP A 531 44.42 -4.18 -10.96
N LYS A 532 43.99 -3.35 -10.00
CA LYS A 532 44.71 -2.19 -9.47
C LYS A 532 45.83 -2.61 -8.51
N ASP A 533 46.88 -1.79 -8.45
CA ASP A 533 47.97 -1.86 -7.47
C ASP A 533 48.58 -3.27 -7.28
N GLY A 534 48.65 -4.03 -8.37
CA GLY A 534 49.26 -5.37 -8.40
C GLY A 534 48.40 -6.51 -7.88
N LYS A 535 47.07 -6.34 -7.72
CA LYS A 535 46.16 -7.47 -7.46
C LYS A 535 46.24 -8.50 -8.59
N GLY A 536 46.30 -9.79 -8.23
CA GLY A 536 46.17 -10.90 -9.15
C GLY A 536 44.71 -11.27 -9.43
N VAL A 537 44.49 -11.98 -10.54
CA VAL A 537 43.19 -12.56 -10.88
C VAL A 537 42.81 -13.62 -9.85
N SER A 538 41.57 -13.60 -9.38
CA SER A 538 40.93 -14.61 -8.54
C SER A 538 39.93 -15.45 -9.34
N ILE A 539 39.50 -16.58 -8.78
CA ILE A 539 38.47 -17.43 -9.39
C ILE A 539 37.14 -16.69 -9.60
N TRP A 540 36.82 -15.67 -8.78
CA TRP A 540 35.62 -14.85 -8.95
C TRP A 540 35.74 -13.83 -10.07
N ASP A 541 36.92 -13.23 -10.29
CA ASP A 541 37.15 -12.36 -11.44
C ASP A 541 36.93 -13.17 -12.75
N THR A 542 37.58 -14.33 -12.87
CA THR A 542 37.46 -15.22 -14.04
C THR A 542 36.03 -15.76 -14.24
N PHE A 543 35.32 -16.09 -13.15
CA PHE A 543 33.92 -16.53 -13.21
C PHE A 543 32.98 -15.40 -13.65
N ALA A 544 33.19 -14.17 -13.16
CA ALA A 544 32.37 -13.00 -13.52
C ALA A 544 32.59 -12.55 -14.98
N HIS A 545 33.84 -12.54 -15.45
CA HIS A 545 34.17 -12.24 -16.85
C HIS A 545 33.73 -13.34 -17.85
N THR A 546 33.23 -14.49 -17.37
CA THR A 546 32.71 -15.56 -18.22
C THR A 546 31.22 -15.30 -18.57
N PRO A 547 30.87 -15.09 -19.86
CA PRO A 547 29.51 -14.70 -20.25
C PRO A 547 28.42 -15.68 -19.79
N GLY A 548 27.37 -15.15 -19.16
CA GLY A 548 26.21 -15.94 -18.71
C GLY A 548 26.38 -16.69 -17.38
N LYS A 549 27.51 -16.53 -16.67
CA LYS A 549 27.69 -17.05 -15.31
C LYS A 549 27.05 -16.18 -14.22
N VAL A 550 26.89 -14.87 -14.46
CA VAL A 550 26.24 -13.90 -13.56
C VAL A 550 24.86 -13.51 -14.11
N LYS A 551 23.85 -13.46 -13.23
CA LYS A 551 22.41 -13.26 -13.50
C LYS A 551 22.07 -12.01 -14.32
N ASP A 552 22.76 -10.90 -14.05
CA ASP A 552 22.60 -9.61 -14.72
C ASP A 552 23.74 -9.29 -15.71
N GLY A 553 24.77 -10.14 -15.78
CA GLY A 553 25.98 -9.92 -16.59
C GLY A 553 26.98 -8.90 -16.01
N SER A 554 26.82 -8.50 -14.74
CA SER A 554 27.76 -7.60 -14.05
C SER A 554 29.04 -8.31 -13.59
N THR A 555 30.05 -7.51 -13.22
CA THR A 555 31.32 -7.96 -12.65
C THR A 555 31.63 -7.26 -11.33
N GLY A 556 32.45 -7.89 -10.49
CA GLY A 556 32.97 -7.29 -9.25
C GLY A 556 34.04 -6.21 -9.45
N ASP A 557 34.38 -5.86 -10.70
CA ASP A 557 35.52 -5.03 -11.09
C ASP A 557 35.55 -3.67 -10.36
N ASP A 558 34.38 -3.06 -10.23
CA ASP A 558 34.13 -1.77 -9.59
C ASP A 558 33.39 -1.94 -8.24
N ALA A 559 32.60 -3.02 -8.10
CA ALA A 559 31.75 -3.33 -6.95
C ALA A 559 31.04 -2.07 -6.37
N VAL A 560 31.35 -1.73 -5.11
CA VAL A 560 31.02 -0.43 -4.48
C VAL A 560 32.26 0.38 -4.09
N LYS A 561 33.41 0.09 -4.70
CA LYS A 561 34.66 0.84 -4.61
C LYS A 561 35.28 0.97 -3.21
N SER A 562 35.00 0.06 -2.28
CA SER A 562 35.58 0.09 -0.91
C SER A 562 37.11 0.00 -0.87
N TYR A 563 37.80 -0.31 -1.97
CA TYR A 563 39.26 -0.13 -2.08
C TYR A 563 39.67 1.35 -1.98
N ASP A 564 38.96 2.23 -2.69
CA ASP A 564 39.22 3.66 -2.72
C ASP A 564 38.38 4.46 -1.71
N LEU A 565 37.17 3.98 -1.39
CA LEU A 565 36.20 4.63 -0.50
C LEU A 565 36.27 4.19 0.96
N TYR A 566 37.24 3.36 1.37
CA TYR A 566 37.31 2.78 2.74
C TYR A 566 37.21 3.80 3.89
N LYS A 567 37.60 5.07 3.68
CA LYS A 567 37.41 6.13 4.69
C LYS A 567 35.93 6.49 4.84
N THR A 568 35.22 6.69 3.74
CA THR A 568 33.78 6.91 3.69
C THR A 568 33.04 5.77 4.39
N ASP A 569 33.48 4.52 4.17
CA ASP A 569 32.95 3.33 4.84
C ASP A 569 33.11 3.42 6.37
N VAL A 570 34.31 3.74 6.86
CA VAL A 570 34.57 3.91 8.30
C VAL A 570 33.80 5.12 8.89
N GLU A 571 33.55 6.18 8.12
CA GLU A 571 32.68 7.28 8.55
C GLU A 571 31.21 6.86 8.66
N TRP A 572 30.71 6.02 7.74
CA TRP A 572 29.37 5.43 7.85
C TRP A 572 29.27 4.48 9.05
N LEU A 573 30.24 3.58 9.28
CA LEU A 573 30.31 2.75 10.50
C LEU A 573 30.25 3.61 11.78
N ARG A 574 30.87 4.81 11.76
CA ARG A 574 30.78 5.79 12.86
C ARG A 574 29.36 6.37 13.03
N LYS A 575 28.63 6.65 11.94
CA LYS A 575 27.21 7.05 12.01
C LYS A 575 26.34 5.95 12.60
N TYR A 576 26.62 4.68 12.25
CA TYR A 576 25.93 3.50 12.79
C TYR A 576 26.24 3.20 14.28
N GLN A 577 27.26 3.81 14.87
CA GLN A 577 27.69 3.64 16.27
C GLN A 577 28.10 2.19 16.66
N VAL A 578 28.54 1.40 15.69
CA VAL A 578 28.96 0.00 15.88
C VAL A 578 30.21 -0.13 16.76
N THR A 579 30.48 -1.32 17.30
CA THR A 579 31.70 -1.59 18.09
C THR A 579 32.73 -2.50 17.39
N GLY A 580 32.32 -3.16 16.31
CA GLY A 580 33.21 -3.95 15.46
C GLY A 580 32.85 -3.87 13.98
N TYR A 581 33.77 -4.31 13.15
CA TYR A 581 33.55 -4.47 11.71
C TYR A 581 34.22 -5.77 11.24
N ARG A 582 33.47 -6.59 10.51
CA ARG A 582 33.98 -7.82 9.89
C ARG A 582 34.21 -7.58 8.41
N PHE A 583 35.40 -7.91 7.92
CA PHE A 583 35.75 -7.86 6.51
C PHE A 583 36.65 -9.05 6.16
N SER A 584 36.88 -9.32 4.87
CA SER A 584 37.90 -10.27 4.43
C SER A 584 39.11 -9.60 3.82
N LEU A 585 40.23 -10.31 3.80
CA LEU A 585 41.40 -9.96 3.02
C LEU A 585 41.31 -10.69 1.68
N SER A 586 41.60 -10.03 0.56
CA SER A 586 41.70 -10.74 -0.70
C SER A 586 43.07 -11.39 -0.85
N TRP A 587 43.08 -12.72 -1.00
CA TRP A 587 44.33 -13.48 -1.15
C TRP A 587 45.08 -13.02 -2.41
N SER A 588 44.41 -12.85 -3.55
CA SER A 588 45.07 -12.42 -4.79
C SER A 588 45.52 -10.95 -4.74
N ARG A 589 44.99 -10.12 -3.83
CA ARG A 589 45.54 -8.77 -3.58
C ARG A 589 46.85 -8.80 -2.79
N ILE A 590 47.07 -9.81 -1.93
CA ILE A 590 48.26 -9.94 -1.04
C ILE A 590 49.35 -10.84 -1.65
N ILE A 591 48.99 -11.94 -2.30
CA ILE A 591 49.91 -12.83 -3.05
C ILE A 591 49.28 -13.08 -4.43
N PRO A 592 49.67 -12.35 -5.49
CA PRO A 592 48.94 -12.35 -6.78
C PRO A 592 48.80 -13.70 -7.47
N MET A 593 49.80 -14.59 -7.32
CA MET A 593 49.78 -15.97 -7.83
C MET A 593 49.46 -17.01 -6.73
N GLY A 594 49.16 -16.54 -5.51
CA GLY A 594 48.73 -17.31 -4.34
C GLY A 594 49.78 -18.17 -3.62
N GLY A 595 50.77 -18.71 -4.33
CA GLY A 595 51.62 -19.79 -3.85
C GLY A 595 52.66 -19.40 -2.80
N LYS A 596 53.16 -20.40 -2.06
CA LYS A 596 54.11 -20.19 -0.95
C LYS A 596 55.43 -19.52 -1.37
N ASP A 597 55.86 -19.81 -2.60
CA ASP A 597 57.13 -19.37 -3.19
C ASP A 597 56.95 -18.11 -4.07
N ASP A 598 55.71 -17.62 -4.24
CA ASP A 598 55.40 -16.43 -5.04
C ASP A 598 55.70 -15.12 -4.29
N PRO A 599 55.93 -14.01 -5.02
CA PRO A 599 56.14 -12.70 -4.42
C PRO A 599 54.87 -12.17 -3.74
N VAL A 600 55.08 -11.48 -2.62
CA VAL A 600 54.04 -10.75 -1.86
C VAL A 600 53.86 -9.36 -2.47
N ASN A 601 52.61 -8.91 -2.58
CA ASN A 601 52.28 -7.55 -3.00
C ASN A 601 52.20 -6.61 -1.79
N GLU A 602 53.19 -5.73 -1.63
CA GLU A 602 53.22 -4.78 -0.52
C GLU A 602 52.17 -3.67 -0.65
N GLU A 603 51.66 -3.34 -1.84
CA GLU A 603 50.58 -2.34 -1.97
C GLU A 603 49.21 -2.88 -1.55
N GLY A 604 48.94 -4.17 -1.81
CA GLY A 604 47.79 -4.87 -1.22
C GLY A 604 47.85 -4.88 0.31
N ILE A 605 49.05 -5.11 0.87
CA ILE A 605 49.29 -4.98 2.31
C ILE A 605 49.16 -3.53 2.80
N SER A 606 49.57 -2.56 1.99
CA SER A 606 49.41 -1.12 2.26
C SER A 606 47.93 -0.75 2.39
N TYR A 607 47.05 -1.27 1.51
CA TYR A 607 45.60 -1.09 1.63
C TYR A 607 45.02 -1.62 2.94
N TYR A 608 45.26 -2.89 3.27
CA TYR A 608 44.68 -3.46 4.50
C TYR A 608 45.26 -2.82 5.78
N ASN A 609 46.53 -2.38 5.77
CA ASN A 609 47.05 -1.54 6.86
C ASN A 609 46.26 -0.24 7.00
N ARG A 610 46.04 0.51 5.91
CA ARG A 610 45.26 1.76 5.94
C ARG A 610 43.84 1.55 6.49
N LEU A 611 43.17 0.47 6.09
CA LEU A 611 41.83 0.12 6.61
C LEU A 611 41.88 -0.24 8.10
N ILE A 612 42.81 -1.10 8.53
CA ILE A 612 42.94 -1.52 9.93
C ILE A 612 43.29 -0.34 10.85
N ASP A 613 44.19 0.54 10.41
CA ASP A 613 44.61 1.70 11.19
C ASP A 613 43.48 2.75 11.29
N GLU A 614 42.70 2.97 10.22
CA GLU A 614 41.53 3.85 10.24
C GLU A 614 40.40 3.27 11.14
N LEU A 615 40.14 1.96 11.07
CA LEU A 615 39.17 1.30 11.96
C LEU A 615 39.56 1.47 13.44
N LEU A 616 40.84 1.23 13.77
CA LEU A 616 41.34 1.33 15.15
C LEU A 616 41.44 2.78 15.64
N ALA A 617 41.76 3.74 14.76
CA ALA A 617 41.71 5.18 15.08
C ALA A 617 40.29 5.64 15.46
N ASN A 618 39.27 4.95 14.94
CA ASN A 618 37.85 5.18 15.27
C ASN A 618 37.32 4.25 16.40
N ASN A 619 38.19 3.43 17.01
CA ASN A 619 37.88 2.46 18.09
C ASN A 619 37.00 1.26 17.67
N PHE A 620 36.91 0.94 16.38
CA PHE A 620 36.23 -0.28 15.92
C PHE A 620 37.12 -1.50 16.12
N THR A 621 36.53 -2.60 16.60
CA THR A 621 37.21 -3.89 16.73
C THR A 621 37.22 -4.63 15.39
N PRO A 622 38.38 -4.85 14.75
CA PRO A 622 38.44 -5.59 13.47
C PRO A 622 38.25 -7.09 13.70
N PHE A 623 37.41 -7.70 12.85
CA PHE A 623 37.25 -9.14 12.68
C PHE A 623 37.66 -9.49 11.25
N VAL A 624 38.84 -10.11 11.09
CA VAL A 624 39.48 -10.27 9.79
C VAL A 624 39.36 -11.69 9.30
N THR A 625 38.71 -11.85 8.15
CA THR A 625 38.50 -13.14 7.48
C THR A 625 39.63 -13.36 6.47
N LEU A 626 40.42 -14.43 6.64
CA LEU A 626 41.52 -14.75 5.73
C LEU A 626 41.03 -15.23 4.37
N PHE A 627 39.99 -16.08 4.33
CA PHE A 627 39.45 -16.58 3.09
C PHE A 627 37.94 -16.36 3.00
N HIS A 628 37.52 -15.62 1.97
CA HIS A 628 36.11 -15.46 1.63
C HIS A 628 35.91 -15.77 0.14
N TRP A 629 36.16 -17.03 -0.21
CA TRP A 629 35.85 -17.67 -1.50
C TRP A 629 36.69 -17.22 -2.70
N ASP A 630 37.67 -16.32 -2.51
CA ASP A 630 38.45 -15.65 -3.56
C ASP A 630 39.87 -16.22 -3.72
N ILE A 631 39.96 -17.51 -4.07
CA ILE A 631 41.25 -18.16 -4.40
C ILE A 631 41.91 -17.41 -5.58
N PRO A 632 43.22 -17.13 -5.54
CA PRO A 632 43.97 -16.64 -6.70
C PRO A 632 43.89 -17.65 -7.86
N GLN A 633 43.47 -17.22 -9.05
CA GLN A 633 43.29 -18.07 -10.23
C GLN A 633 44.56 -18.87 -10.56
N GLY A 634 45.74 -18.29 -10.28
CA GLY A 634 47.03 -18.97 -10.42
C GLY A 634 47.20 -20.25 -9.59
N LEU A 635 46.41 -20.51 -8.55
CA LEU A 635 46.38 -21.80 -7.82
C LEU A 635 45.39 -22.80 -8.43
N GLU A 636 44.28 -22.29 -8.96
CA GLU A 636 43.31 -23.09 -9.72
C GLU A 636 43.98 -23.64 -11.00
N ASP A 637 44.65 -22.77 -11.76
CA ASP A 637 45.40 -23.11 -12.98
C ASP A 637 46.56 -24.12 -12.73
N ARG A 638 47.16 -24.09 -11.53
CA ARG A 638 48.32 -24.94 -11.19
C ARG A 638 47.91 -26.35 -10.79
N TYR A 639 46.82 -26.51 -10.03
CA TYR A 639 46.47 -27.79 -9.40
C TYR A 639 44.99 -27.96 -9.01
N GLY A 640 44.08 -27.08 -9.46
CA GLY A 640 42.66 -27.12 -9.08
C GLY A 640 42.38 -26.66 -7.65
N GLY A 641 43.20 -25.73 -7.14
CA GLY A 641 42.93 -25.06 -5.86
C GLY A 641 42.72 -26.04 -4.70
N LEU A 642 41.54 -25.97 -4.07
CA LEU A 642 41.18 -26.79 -2.91
C LEU A 642 41.01 -28.30 -3.22
N LEU A 643 40.97 -28.71 -4.50
CA LEU A 643 40.95 -30.13 -4.89
C LEU A 643 42.27 -30.86 -4.58
N ASN A 644 43.39 -30.12 -4.43
CA ASN A 644 44.70 -30.70 -4.14
C ASN A 644 45.20 -30.29 -2.74
N LYS A 645 44.73 -31.02 -1.72
CA LYS A 645 45.07 -30.78 -0.29
C LYS A 645 46.55 -30.53 -0.02
N ASP A 646 47.41 -31.37 -0.60
CA ASP A 646 48.83 -31.41 -0.24
C ASP A 646 49.65 -30.32 -0.96
N ALA A 647 49.17 -29.80 -2.09
CA ALA A 647 49.72 -28.60 -2.74
C ALA A 647 49.17 -27.31 -2.12
N TYR A 648 47.86 -27.25 -1.89
CA TYR A 648 47.14 -26.08 -1.38
C TYR A 648 47.51 -25.73 0.07
N THR A 649 47.63 -26.73 0.95
CA THR A 649 47.83 -26.49 2.39
C THR A 649 49.10 -25.66 2.69
N PRO A 650 50.29 -25.97 2.12
CA PRO A 650 51.47 -25.12 2.26
C PRO A 650 51.28 -23.67 1.75
N ASP A 651 50.54 -23.48 0.66
CA ASP A 651 50.31 -22.16 0.05
C ASP A 651 49.38 -21.31 0.92
N PHE A 652 48.28 -21.89 1.42
CA PHE A 652 47.38 -21.20 2.35
C PHE A 652 48.05 -20.92 3.71
N VAL A 653 48.89 -21.83 4.21
CA VAL A 653 49.67 -21.62 5.44
C VAL A 653 50.69 -20.49 5.28
N ARG A 654 51.32 -20.32 4.09
CA ARG A 654 52.14 -19.14 3.80
C ARG A 654 51.30 -17.87 3.81
N TYR A 655 50.15 -17.88 3.15
CA TYR A 655 49.28 -16.71 3.04
C TYR A 655 48.79 -16.23 4.41
N ALA A 656 48.27 -17.14 5.24
CA ALA A 656 47.87 -16.84 6.62
C ALA A 656 49.06 -16.29 7.44
N ARG A 657 50.26 -16.86 7.28
CA ARG A 657 51.48 -16.36 7.92
C ARG A 657 51.80 -14.91 7.53
N VAL A 658 51.71 -14.54 6.26
CA VAL A 658 51.90 -13.14 5.83
C VAL A 658 50.90 -12.21 6.54
N CYS A 659 49.64 -12.62 6.62
CA CYS A 659 48.60 -11.83 7.27
C CYS A 659 48.85 -11.67 8.78
N PHE A 660 49.27 -12.74 9.46
CA PHE A 660 49.63 -12.68 10.89
C PHE A 660 50.89 -11.83 11.14
N GLU A 661 51.91 -11.92 10.27
CA GLU A 661 53.15 -11.14 10.35
C GLU A 661 52.94 -9.65 10.03
N ARG A 662 52.01 -9.30 9.14
CA ARG A 662 51.75 -7.92 8.70
C ARG A 662 50.68 -7.18 9.50
N PHE A 663 49.69 -7.88 10.07
CA PHE A 663 48.52 -7.24 10.69
C PHE A 663 48.22 -7.73 12.12
N GLY A 664 48.76 -8.87 12.55
CA GLY A 664 48.42 -9.48 13.85
C GLY A 664 48.96 -8.74 15.08
N ASP A 665 49.83 -7.74 14.87
CA ASP A 665 50.19 -6.75 15.90
C ASP A 665 48.94 -5.97 16.36
N ARG A 666 48.03 -5.64 15.44
CA ARG A 666 46.79 -4.88 15.63
C ARG A 666 45.53 -5.76 15.67
N VAL A 667 45.40 -6.71 14.75
CA VAL A 667 44.23 -7.60 14.62
C VAL A 667 44.23 -8.67 15.73
N LYS A 668 43.07 -8.90 16.36
CA LYS A 668 42.89 -9.84 17.48
C LYS A 668 41.80 -10.90 17.27
N ASN A 669 40.98 -10.78 16.23
CA ASN A 669 39.92 -11.73 15.92
C ASN A 669 40.08 -12.17 14.47
N TRP A 670 40.50 -13.42 14.27
CA TRP A 670 40.79 -14.00 12.97
C TRP A 670 39.77 -15.08 12.63
N ILE A 671 39.17 -14.99 11.45
CA ILE A 671 38.32 -16.02 10.86
C ILE A 671 39.11 -16.65 9.72
N ILE A 672 39.37 -17.95 9.75
CA ILE A 672 40.28 -18.58 8.77
C ILE A 672 39.54 -18.88 7.45
N TYR A 673 38.34 -19.47 7.52
CA TYR A 673 37.43 -19.65 6.38
C TYR A 673 36.04 -19.07 6.67
N ASN A 674 35.39 -18.52 5.64
CA ASN A 674 33.95 -18.27 5.63
C ASN A 674 33.18 -19.41 4.95
N GLU A 675 32.15 -19.94 5.63
CA GLU A 675 31.10 -20.80 5.06
C GLU A 675 31.61 -21.92 4.13
N THR A 676 32.58 -22.71 4.61
CA THR A 676 33.17 -23.86 3.92
C THR A 676 32.15 -24.76 3.21
N GLY A 677 31.02 -25.04 3.86
CA GLY A 677 29.93 -25.84 3.29
C GLY A 677 29.23 -25.19 2.10
N VAL A 678 29.01 -23.87 2.12
CA VAL A 678 28.41 -23.14 0.98
C VAL A 678 29.41 -23.03 -0.15
N TYR A 679 30.66 -22.69 0.14
CA TYR A 679 31.74 -22.67 -0.86
C TYR A 679 31.87 -24.02 -1.59
N SER A 680 32.01 -25.11 -0.81
CA SER A 680 32.15 -26.47 -1.34
C SER A 680 30.93 -26.90 -2.17
N LEU A 681 29.71 -26.68 -1.68
CA LEU A 681 28.50 -27.11 -2.40
C LEU A 681 28.17 -26.20 -3.60
N ALA A 682 28.24 -24.88 -3.48
CA ALA A 682 27.91 -23.96 -4.57
C ALA A 682 28.96 -23.98 -5.69
N GLY A 683 30.25 -24.12 -5.32
CA GLY A 683 31.37 -24.13 -6.25
C GLY A 683 31.60 -25.46 -6.98
N TYR A 684 31.39 -26.60 -6.29
CA TYR A 684 31.81 -27.94 -6.77
C TYR A 684 30.68 -28.99 -6.81
N ALA A 685 29.52 -28.73 -6.19
CA ALA A 685 28.36 -29.63 -6.28
C ALA A 685 27.28 -29.09 -7.23
N ALA A 686 26.90 -27.81 -7.10
CA ALA A 686 25.90 -27.15 -7.93
C ALA A 686 26.50 -26.38 -9.13
N GLY A 687 27.81 -26.05 -9.06
CA GLY A 687 28.55 -25.34 -10.10
C GLY A 687 28.01 -23.94 -10.42
N VAL A 688 27.42 -23.26 -9.43
CA VAL A 688 26.81 -21.93 -9.53
C VAL A 688 27.69 -20.81 -8.99
N HIS A 689 28.67 -21.12 -8.15
CA HIS A 689 29.71 -20.20 -7.68
C HIS A 689 31.05 -20.56 -8.33
N ALA A 690 32.04 -19.66 -8.28
CA ALA A 690 33.41 -19.96 -8.72
C ALA A 690 34.02 -21.15 -7.95
N PRO A 691 34.83 -22.03 -8.59
CA PRO A 691 35.25 -22.01 -10.00
C PRO A 691 34.17 -22.51 -10.98
N GLY A 692 33.07 -23.06 -10.50
CA GLY A 692 31.95 -23.49 -11.33
C GLY A 692 32.12 -24.90 -11.88
N ARG A 693 32.28 -25.88 -10.98
CA ARG A 693 32.40 -27.32 -11.28
C ARG A 693 31.16 -28.07 -10.79
N SER A 694 30.69 -29.05 -11.56
CA SER A 694 29.61 -29.95 -11.12
C SER A 694 29.46 -31.15 -12.08
N SER A 695 28.58 -32.09 -11.74
CA SER A 695 28.09 -33.13 -12.67
C SER A 695 27.06 -32.61 -13.70
N PHE A 696 26.59 -31.36 -13.59
CA PHE A 696 25.56 -30.79 -14.48
C PHE A 696 26.17 -30.24 -15.78
N ARG A 697 26.36 -31.14 -16.77
CA ARG A 697 27.01 -30.83 -18.06
C ARG A 697 26.35 -29.72 -18.88
N ASP A 698 25.07 -29.43 -18.66
CA ASP A 698 24.37 -28.30 -19.29
C ASP A 698 24.77 -26.91 -18.71
N ARG A 699 25.53 -26.88 -17.59
CA ARG A 699 26.00 -25.67 -16.90
C ARG A 699 27.53 -25.61 -16.77
N ASN A 700 28.18 -26.76 -16.57
CA ASN A 700 29.60 -26.88 -16.24
C ASN A 700 30.24 -28.01 -17.07
N GLU A 701 31.28 -27.70 -17.83
CA GLU A 701 31.95 -28.65 -18.72
C GLU A 701 32.57 -29.83 -17.94
N GLU A 702 33.05 -29.56 -16.72
CA GLU A 702 33.71 -30.52 -15.84
C GLU A 702 33.26 -30.40 -14.37
N GLY A 703 33.81 -31.28 -13.52
CA GLY A 703 33.46 -31.46 -12.11
C GLY A 703 32.76 -32.79 -11.82
N ASP A 704 32.81 -33.23 -10.56
CA ASP A 704 32.05 -34.39 -10.04
C ASP A 704 31.39 -34.04 -8.71
N SER A 705 30.10 -33.73 -8.76
CA SER A 705 29.29 -33.39 -7.59
C SER A 705 29.22 -34.51 -6.54
N SER A 706 29.61 -35.75 -6.88
CA SER A 706 29.58 -36.88 -5.95
C SER A 706 30.86 -37.02 -5.09
N THR A 707 31.95 -36.33 -5.44
CA THR A 707 33.24 -36.42 -4.72
C THR A 707 33.88 -35.07 -4.43
N GLU A 708 33.95 -34.15 -5.41
CA GLU A 708 34.65 -32.87 -5.30
C GLU A 708 34.27 -32.00 -4.08
N PRO A 709 32.98 -31.77 -3.74
CA PRO A 709 32.63 -30.99 -2.54
C PRO A 709 33.19 -31.59 -1.24
N PHE A 710 33.27 -32.92 -1.13
CA PHE A 710 33.81 -33.58 0.06
C PHE A 710 35.35 -33.53 0.13
N ILE A 711 36.02 -33.47 -1.03
CA ILE A 711 37.47 -33.23 -1.13
C ILE A 711 37.79 -31.79 -0.70
N VAL A 712 37.08 -30.81 -1.26
CA VAL A 712 37.26 -29.38 -0.95
C VAL A 712 37.07 -29.12 0.55
N SER A 713 35.94 -29.54 1.13
CA SER A 713 35.64 -29.38 2.56
C SER A 713 36.66 -30.08 3.48
N HIS A 714 37.27 -31.16 3.02
CA HIS A 714 38.34 -31.83 3.76
C HIS A 714 39.65 -31.03 3.70
N THR A 715 40.00 -30.49 2.54
CA THR A 715 41.13 -29.56 2.42
C THR A 715 40.93 -28.33 3.30
N GLU A 716 39.76 -27.70 3.29
CA GLU A 716 39.44 -26.53 4.12
C GLU A 716 39.61 -26.81 5.63
N LEU A 717 39.14 -27.97 6.12
CA LEU A 717 39.30 -28.37 7.52
C LEU A 717 40.76 -28.65 7.89
N VAL A 718 41.53 -29.29 7.00
CA VAL A 718 42.95 -29.61 7.24
C VAL A 718 43.83 -28.35 7.15
N SER A 719 43.63 -27.49 6.15
CA SER A 719 44.37 -26.23 6.02
C SER A 719 44.07 -25.28 7.18
N HIS A 720 42.79 -25.19 7.60
CA HIS A 720 42.37 -24.49 8.82
C HIS A 720 43.12 -25.01 10.05
N ALA A 721 43.20 -26.33 10.22
CA ALA A 721 43.90 -26.95 11.34
C ALA A 721 45.40 -26.62 11.38
N TYR A 722 46.09 -26.64 10.23
CA TYR A 722 47.51 -26.24 10.13
C TYR A 722 47.74 -24.74 10.39
N VAL A 723 46.88 -23.86 9.85
CA VAL A 723 46.91 -22.42 10.14
C VAL A 723 46.65 -22.16 11.63
N ALA A 724 45.74 -22.91 12.23
CA ALA A 724 45.38 -22.80 13.64
C ALA A 724 46.54 -23.18 14.59
N ASP A 725 47.22 -24.30 14.36
CA ASP A 725 48.41 -24.68 15.13
C ASP A 725 49.53 -23.65 14.98
N MET A 726 49.82 -23.23 13.73
CA MET A 726 50.82 -22.21 13.45
C MET A 726 50.54 -20.91 14.23
N TYR A 727 49.29 -20.42 14.22
CA TYR A 727 48.91 -19.24 14.99
C TYR A 727 49.10 -19.47 16.50
N LYS A 728 48.58 -20.59 17.04
CA LYS A 728 48.66 -20.93 18.46
C LYS A 728 50.08 -21.06 18.98
N ARG A 729 51.01 -21.63 18.19
CA ARG A 729 52.42 -21.81 18.59
C ARG A 729 53.29 -20.56 18.40
N GLU A 730 53.13 -19.83 17.30
CA GLU A 730 54.14 -18.85 16.86
C GLU A 730 53.71 -17.39 17.03
N PHE A 731 52.42 -17.10 16.98
CA PHE A 731 51.89 -15.73 16.96
C PHE A 731 51.06 -15.38 18.20
N LYS A 732 50.21 -16.29 18.66
CA LYS A 732 49.30 -16.07 19.79
C LYS A 732 49.99 -15.67 21.11
N PRO A 733 51.15 -16.23 21.51
CA PRO A 733 51.80 -15.85 22.77
C PRO A 733 52.17 -14.36 22.86
N GLN A 734 52.49 -13.73 21.72
CA GLN A 734 52.89 -12.34 21.58
C GLN A 734 51.69 -11.45 21.23
N GLN A 735 50.91 -11.86 20.22
CA GLN A 735 49.81 -11.06 19.66
C GLN A 735 48.54 -11.08 20.50
N LYS A 736 48.32 -12.16 21.27
CA LYS A 736 47.14 -12.39 22.14
C LYS A 736 45.79 -12.32 21.43
N GLY A 737 45.76 -12.60 20.13
CA GLY A 737 44.52 -12.76 19.37
C GLY A 737 43.88 -14.14 19.55
N SER A 738 42.74 -14.32 18.89
CA SER A 738 41.96 -15.55 18.80
C SER A 738 41.74 -15.93 17.33
N ILE A 739 41.53 -17.22 17.09
CA ILE A 739 41.26 -17.80 15.77
C ILE A 739 39.98 -18.63 15.79
N MET A 740 39.15 -18.47 14.76
CA MET A 740 37.95 -19.26 14.56
C MET A 740 37.71 -19.56 13.07
N ILE A 741 36.63 -20.30 12.81
CA ILE A 741 36.08 -20.58 11.49
C ILE A 741 34.59 -20.24 11.52
N THR A 742 34.08 -19.68 10.43
CA THR A 742 32.66 -19.35 10.30
C THR A 742 31.95 -20.45 9.53
N LEU A 743 30.92 -21.02 10.14
CA LEU A 743 30.10 -22.08 9.56
C LEU A 743 28.73 -21.52 9.20
N HIS A 744 28.31 -21.78 7.97
CA HIS A 744 26.93 -21.65 7.53
C HIS A 744 26.10 -22.80 8.13
N GLY A 745 24.84 -22.53 8.48
CA GLY A 745 23.82 -23.58 8.45
C GLY A 745 22.48 -23.17 9.03
N ASN A 746 21.41 -23.51 8.31
CA ASN A 746 20.04 -23.15 8.63
C ASN A 746 19.39 -24.19 9.56
N TRP A 747 18.34 -23.78 10.27
CA TRP A 747 17.54 -24.74 11.03
C TRP A 747 16.71 -25.62 10.10
N SER A 748 16.89 -26.94 10.19
CA SER A 748 15.97 -27.92 9.59
C SER A 748 14.90 -28.29 10.63
N GLU A 749 13.63 -28.01 10.34
CA GLU A 749 12.46 -28.41 11.15
C GLU A 749 11.80 -29.65 10.51
N PRO A 750 11.26 -30.62 11.27
CA PRO A 750 10.53 -31.74 10.67
C PRO A 750 9.30 -31.24 9.89
N TRP A 751 9.09 -31.74 8.66
CA TRP A 751 7.94 -31.39 7.83
C TRP A 751 6.63 -31.98 8.38
N ASP A 752 6.71 -33.22 8.88
CA ASP A 752 5.75 -33.82 9.80
C ASP A 752 6.42 -34.10 11.15
N VAL A 753 5.79 -33.68 12.24
CA VAL A 753 6.26 -34.01 13.60
C VAL A 753 5.62 -35.29 14.15
N ASP A 754 4.58 -35.79 13.48
CA ASP A 754 3.87 -37.02 13.85
C ASP A 754 4.40 -38.26 13.10
N ASP A 755 5.20 -38.08 12.05
CA ASP A 755 5.97 -39.16 11.39
C ASP A 755 7.35 -39.28 12.09
N PRO A 756 7.76 -40.47 12.57
CA PRO A 756 9.04 -40.63 13.25
C PRO A 756 10.28 -40.46 12.34
N LEU A 757 10.14 -40.60 11.01
CA LEU A 757 11.26 -40.54 10.07
C LEU A 757 11.71 -39.10 9.76
N ASP A 758 10.79 -38.14 9.85
CA ASP A 758 11.05 -36.73 9.55
C ASP A 758 11.93 -36.01 10.61
N PRO A 759 11.73 -36.23 11.92
CA PRO A 759 12.68 -35.80 12.95
C PRO A 759 14.09 -36.37 12.79
N GLU A 760 14.22 -37.63 12.36
CA GLU A 760 15.52 -38.22 12.03
C GLU A 760 16.13 -37.60 10.76
N ALA A 761 15.33 -37.36 9.72
CA ALA A 761 15.77 -36.67 8.50
C ALA A 761 16.20 -35.23 8.78
N ALA A 762 15.51 -34.52 9.68
CA ALA A 762 15.85 -33.16 10.10
C ALA A 762 17.15 -33.10 10.92
N GLU A 763 17.45 -34.09 11.77
CA GLU A 763 18.79 -34.16 12.41
C GLU A 763 19.87 -34.54 11.38
N ARG A 764 19.63 -35.52 10.48
CA ARG A 764 20.59 -35.83 9.41
C ARG A 764 20.89 -34.61 8.53
N ALA A 765 19.88 -33.80 8.19
CA ALA A 765 20.08 -32.56 7.43
C ALA A 765 20.92 -31.54 8.22
N ARG A 766 20.68 -31.36 9.54
CA ARG A 766 21.57 -30.55 10.41
C ARG A 766 22.98 -31.13 10.49
N GLU A 767 23.14 -32.45 10.45
CA GLU A 767 24.46 -33.08 10.46
C GLU A 767 25.22 -32.91 9.14
N PHE A 768 24.55 -33.01 7.99
CA PHE A 768 25.12 -32.74 6.68
C PHE A 768 25.42 -31.26 6.43
N GLU A 769 24.61 -30.33 6.97
CA GLU A 769 24.79 -28.89 6.76
C GLU A 769 25.74 -28.25 7.79
N ILE A 770 25.68 -28.65 9.06
CA ILE A 770 26.42 -28.02 10.17
C ILE A 770 27.48 -28.96 10.77
N ALA A 771 27.07 -30.17 11.18
CA ALA A 771 27.98 -31.06 11.91
C ALA A 771 29.11 -31.63 11.03
N TRP A 772 28.96 -31.59 9.71
CA TRP A 772 30.00 -31.85 8.69
C TRP A 772 31.31 -31.14 9.02
N PHE A 773 31.25 -29.90 9.52
CA PHE A 773 32.41 -29.16 10.00
C PHE A 773 32.45 -29.13 11.54
N GLY A 774 31.30 -28.96 12.20
CA GLY A 774 31.23 -28.78 13.65
C GLY A 774 31.69 -29.99 14.47
N ASP A 775 31.37 -31.22 14.08
CA ASP A 775 31.82 -32.42 14.82
C ASP A 775 33.35 -32.61 14.76
N PRO A 776 34.00 -32.56 13.57
CA PRO A 776 35.47 -32.53 13.47
C PRO A 776 36.13 -31.44 14.32
N LEU A 777 35.59 -30.23 14.32
CA LEU A 777 36.17 -29.07 14.99
C LEU A 777 36.02 -29.10 16.52
N TYR A 778 34.89 -29.56 17.04
CA TYR A 778 34.52 -29.32 18.44
C TYR A 778 34.20 -30.58 19.27
N LYS A 779 34.07 -31.76 18.65
CA LYS A 779 33.46 -32.94 19.30
C LYS A 779 34.24 -34.25 19.14
N THR A 780 34.70 -34.57 17.93
CA THR A 780 35.19 -35.92 17.57
C THR A 780 36.55 -35.94 16.87
N GLY A 781 36.88 -34.95 16.04
CA GLY A 781 38.05 -35.00 15.15
C GLY A 781 37.86 -35.86 13.87
N ASP A 782 36.64 -36.33 13.61
CA ASP A 782 36.21 -36.95 12.33
C ASP A 782 34.72 -36.61 12.10
N TYR A 783 34.24 -36.82 10.88
CA TYR A 783 32.91 -36.46 10.42
C TYR A 783 31.77 -37.23 11.13
N PRO A 784 30.53 -36.71 11.10
CA PRO A 784 29.36 -37.41 11.66
C PRO A 784 29.16 -38.83 11.09
N GLU A 785 28.74 -39.77 11.95
CA GLU A 785 28.50 -41.16 11.57
C GLU A 785 27.46 -41.31 10.46
N SER A 786 26.43 -40.44 10.45
CA SER A 786 25.39 -40.36 9.41
C SER A 786 25.96 -40.04 8.03
N MET A 787 26.87 -39.06 7.94
CA MET A 787 27.59 -38.73 6.71
C MET A 787 28.47 -39.90 6.27
N ARG A 788 29.22 -40.50 7.21
CA ARG A 788 30.08 -41.65 6.92
C ARG A 788 29.29 -42.86 6.39
N ALA A 789 28.08 -43.08 6.90
CA ALA A 789 27.20 -44.18 6.47
C ALA A 789 26.63 -44.00 5.05
N GLN A 790 26.27 -42.78 4.65
CA GLN A 790 25.73 -42.48 3.31
C GLN A 790 26.83 -42.29 2.24
N LEU A 791 27.96 -41.67 2.60
CA LEU A 791 29.00 -41.27 1.65
C LEU A 791 30.11 -42.32 1.51
N GLY A 792 30.33 -43.15 2.55
CA GLY A 792 31.36 -44.19 2.57
C GLY A 792 32.76 -43.61 2.41
N ASP A 793 33.43 -43.99 1.31
CA ASP A 793 34.78 -43.57 0.95
C ASP A 793 34.82 -42.36 0.00
N ARG A 794 33.66 -41.82 -0.45
CA ARG A 794 33.58 -40.52 -1.17
C ARG A 794 33.85 -39.34 -0.25
N LEU A 795 33.54 -39.51 1.04
CA LEU A 795 33.94 -38.62 2.11
C LEU A 795 35.39 -38.97 2.51
N PRO A 796 36.36 -38.05 2.45
CA PRO A 796 37.73 -38.32 2.88
C PRO A 796 37.83 -38.77 4.35
N ARG A 797 39.01 -39.25 4.75
CA ARG A 797 39.32 -39.68 6.12
C ARG A 797 40.53 -38.92 6.61
N PHE A 798 40.42 -38.26 7.75
CA PHE A 798 41.57 -37.67 8.43
C PHE A 798 42.57 -38.76 8.81
N THR A 799 43.86 -38.49 8.62
CA THR A 799 44.92 -39.24 9.32
C THR A 799 44.82 -39.05 10.84
N PRO A 800 45.40 -39.93 11.67
CA PRO A 800 45.45 -39.72 13.13
C PRO A 800 46.06 -38.37 13.53
N GLU A 801 47.02 -37.89 12.74
CA GLU A 801 47.67 -36.59 12.88
C GLU A 801 46.72 -35.43 12.55
N GLU A 802 46.05 -35.46 11.39
CA GLU A 802 45.08 -34.42 10.99
C GLU A 802 43.85 -34.40 11.91
N SER A 803 43.35 -35.57 12.32
CA SER A 803 42.21 -35.73 13.24
C SER A 803 42.48 -35.08 14.60
N LYS A 804 43.70 -35.26 15.12
CA LYS A 804 44.17 -34.59 16.34
C LYS A 804 44.39 -33.08 16.15
N LEU A 805 44.71 -32.64 14.94
CA LEU A 805 44.98 -31.23 14.62
C LEU A 805 43.68 -30.42 14.45
N VAL A 806 42.66 -31.01 13.81
CA VAL A 806 41.36 -30.36 13.57
C VAL A 806 40.51 -30.25 14.85
N LEU A 807 40.59 -31.23 15.75
CA LEU A 807 39.87 -31.21 17.02
C LEU A 807 40.38 -30.08 17.93
N GLY A 808 39.53 -29.08 18.17
CA GLY A 808 39.88 -27.87 18.90
C GLY A 808 40.72 -26.87 18.11
N SER A 809 40.81 -26.99 16.78
CA SER A 809 41.52 -26.04 15.91
C SER A 809 40.90 -24.63 15.96
N SER A 810 39.57 -24.54 15.87
CA SER A 810 38.81 -23.31 16.10
C SER A 810 38.54 -23.09 17.59
N GLU A 811 38.68 -21.86 18.09
CA GLU A 811 38.44 -21.54 19.50
C GLU A 811 36.98 -21.19 19.82
N PHE A 812 36.26 -20.68 18.82
CA PHE A 812 34.88 -20.21 18.94
C PHE A 812 34.03 -20.71 17.77
N TYR A 813 32.72 -20.74 17.93
CA TYR A 813 31.80 -21.09 16.85
C TYR A 813 31.43 -19.81 16.09
N GLY A 814 32.07 -19.56 14.94
CA GLY A 814 31.62 -18.52 14.01
C GLY A 814 30.35 -19.01 13.30
N MET A 815 29.31 -18.18 13.26
CA MET A 815 27.97 -18.57 12.82
C MET A 815 27.43 -17.61 11.77
N ASN A 816 27.13 -18.16 10.60
CA ASN A 816 26.27 -17.51 9.60
C ASN A 816 24.98 -18.33 9.46
N SER A 817 23.85 -17.66 9.45
CA SER A 817 22.55 -18.30 9.23
C SER A 817 21.50 -17.24 8.94
N TYR A 818 20.66 -17.50 7.95
CA TYR A 818 19.69 -16.53 7.45
C TYR A 818 18.25 -17.01 7.66
N SER A 819 17.99 -18.31 7.47
CA SER A 819 16.64 -18.86 7.40
C SER A 819 16.54 -20.24 8.04
N ALA A 820 15.49 -20.97 7.66
CA ALA A 820 15.19 -22.34 8.06
C ALA A 820 14.56 -23.09 6.87
N PHE A 821 14.36 -24.39 7.00
CA PHE A 821 13.60 -25.20 6.05
C PHE A 821 12.78 -26.25 6.79
N TYR A 822 11.61 -26.61 6.27
CA TYR A 822 11.00 -27.89 6.66
C TYR A 822 11.72 -29.01 5.91
N VAL A 823 11.91 -30.15 6.57
CA VAL A 823 12.67 -31.29 6.05
C VAL A 823 11.89 -32.56 6.27
N ARG A 824 11.78 -33.37 5.20
CA ARG A 824 11.25 -34.73 5.27
C ARG A 824 12.24 -35.77 4.78
N VAL A 825 12.01 -37.02 5.16
CA VAL A 825 12.74 -38.18 4.62
C VAL A 825 12.47 -38.36 3.11
N ARG A 826 13.46 -38.86 2.36
CA ARG A 826 13.28 -39.34 0.98
C ARG A 826 13.09 -40.86 0.96
N ASP A 827 12.14 -41.32 0.15
CA ASP A 827 11.95 -42.75 -0.13
C ASP A 827 13.11 -43.31 -0.97
N GLY A 828 13.62 -44.48 -0.56
CA GLY A 828 14.64 -45.22 -1.30
C GLY A 828 16.09 -44.87 -0.94
N PRO A 829 17.08 -45.40 -1.68
CA PRO A 829 18.48 -45.10 -1.47
C PRO A 829 18.81 -43.66 -1.90
N ALA A 830 19.76 -43.03 -1.19
CA ALA A 830 20.26 -41.70 -1.55
C ALA A 830 20.85 -41.69 -2.98
N ASP A 831 20.64 -40.58 -3.71
CA ASP A 831 21.35 -40.35 -4.96
C ASP A 831 22.86 -40.22 -4.69
N ILE A 832 23.69 -40.58 -5.67
CA ILE A 832 25.15 -40.44 -5.53
C ILE A 832 25.57 -38.96 -5.38
N ASN A 833 24.74 -38.03 -5.87
CA ASN A 833 24.87 -36.58 -5.71
C ASN A 833 23.96 -36.01 -4.60
N ASP A 834 23.54 -36.79 -3.59
CA ASP A 834 22.82 -36.26 -2.43
C ASP A 834 23.77 -35.70 -1.36
N HIS A 835 23.58 -34.41 -1.04
CA HIS A 835 24.32 -33.65 -0.01
C HIS A 835 23.44 -33.25 1.19
N LEU A 836 22.24 -33.82 1.33
CA LEU A 836 21.23 -33.39 2.33
C LEU A 836 20.93 -34.46 3.40
N GLY A 837 21.55 -35.63 3.34
CA GLY A 837 21.31 -36.73 4.29
C GLY A 837 20.11 -37.61 3.92
N ASN A 838 19.87 -37.77 2.62
CA ASN A 838 18.71 -38.43 2.02
C ASN A 838 17.38 -37.81 2.47
N ALA A 839 17.28 -36.49 2.27
CA ALA A 839 16.19 -35.67 2.76
C ALA A 839 15.79 -34.59 1.74
N GLU A 840 14.55 -34.09 1.85
CA GLU A 840 13.99 -33.05 0.98
C GLU A 840 13.67 -31.79 1.78
N LYS A 841 14.16 -30.63 1.31
CA LYS A 841 13.86 -29.30 1.88
C LYS A 841 12.61 -28.69 1.26
N LEU A 842 11.75 -28.12 2.10
CA LEU A 842 10.41 -27.62 1.76
C LEU A 842 10.14 -26.26 2.45
N ASP A 843 9.33 -25.41 1.81
CA ASP A 843 8.91 -24.09 2.33
C ASP A 843 7.68 -24.16 3.27
N GLU A 844 6.78 -25.11 3.02
CA GLU A 844 5.58 -25.38 3.82
C GLU A 844 5.73 -26.72 4.57
N ASN A 845 5.18 -26.81 5.78
CA ASN A 845 5.03 -28.09 6.49
C ASN A 845 3.79 -28.87 6.01
N LYS A 846 3.53 -30.05 6.59
CA LYS A 846 2.36 -30.91 6.29
C LYS A 846 0.99 -30.22 6.43
N LYS A 847 0.91 -29.08 7.14
CA LYS A 847 -0.33 -28.30 7.35
C LYS A 847 -0.48 -27.12 6.38
N GLY A 848 0.50 -26.87 5.51
CA GLY A 848 0.56 -25.68 4.66
C GLY A 848 1.06 -24.42 5.39
N GLU A 849 1.70 -24.57 6.56
CA GLU A 849 2.27 -23.44 7.31
C GLU A 849 3.66 -23.13 6.75
N TRP A 850 3.82 -21.92 6.18
CA TRP A 850 5.10 -21.46 5.62
C TRP A 850 6.14 -21.21 6.73
N ARG A 851 7.41 -21.52 6.45
CA ARG A 851 8.54 -21.30 7.38
C ARG A 851 8.70 -19.83 7.82
N GLY A 852 8.32 -18.88 6.97
CA GLY A 852 8.32 -17.46 7.28
C GLY A 852 7.85 -16.56 6.12
N PRO A 853 7.73 -15.24 6.34
CA PRO A 853 7.59 -14.23 5.30
C PRO A 853 8.68 -14.33 4.23
N MET A 854 8.36 -13.93 2.99
CA MET A 854 9.29 -13.94 1.85
C MET A 854 10.03 -12.60 1.79
N SER A 855 11.35 -12.63 1.59
CA SER A 855 12.15 -11.49 1.16
C SER A 855 12.03 -11.28 -0.36
N ASP A 856 12.89 -10.47 -0.98
CA ASP A 856 13.01 -10.44 -2.46
C ASP A 856 13.86 -11.63 -2.96
N THR A 857 14.85 -12.04 -2.17
CA THR A 857 15.76 -13.17 -2.46
C THR A 857 15.08 -14.53 -2.24
N TYR A 858 14.75 -15.22 -3.33
CA TYR A 858 13.83 -16.38 -3.36
C TYR A 858 14.05 -17.49 -2.31
N TRP A 859 15.30 -17.74 -1.87
CA TRP A 859 15.63 -18.81 -0.93
C TRP A 859 15.46 -18.42 0.55
N LEU A 860 15.43 -17.13 0.85
CA LEU A 860 15.49 -16.56 2.20
C LEU A 860 14.08 -16.27 2.73
N ARG A 861 13.81 -16.70 3.97
CA ARG A 861 12.56 -16.39 4.69
C ARG A 861 12.81 -16.08 6.17
N THR A 862 12.20 -14.99 6.66
CA THR A 862 12.34 -14.50 8.04
C THR A 862 11.79 -15.51 9.05
N SER A 863 12.67 -16.21 9.77
CA SER A 863 12.35 -17.41 10.57
C SER A 863 12.89 -17.34 12.02
N PRO A 864 12.55 -16.30 12.81
CA PRO A 864 13.14 -16.09 14.15
C PRO A 864 12.83 -17.24 15.14
N TRP A 865 11.69 -17.92 14.98
CA TRP A 865 11.33 -19.12 15.76
C TRP A 865 12.31 -20.29 15.55
N ALA A 866 12.96 -20.34 14.39
CA ALA A 866 13.86 -21.41 13.99
C ALA A 866 15.30 -21.08 14.37
N TRP A 867 15.70 -19.81 14.17
CA TRP A 867 16.91 -19.21 14.73
C TRP A 867 17.03 -19.45 16.24
N ALA A 868 15.92 -19.27 16.97
CA ALA A 868 15.81 -19.60 18.40
C ALA A 868 16.17 -21.07 18.71
N LYS A 869 15.71 -22.02 17.91
CA LYS A 869 16.05 -23.46 18.07
C LYS A 869 17.52 -23.73 17.71
N LEU A 870 18.02 -23.10 16.66
CA LEU A 870 19.38 -23.28 16.13
C LEU A 870 20.46 -22.88 17.14
N LEU A 871 20.34 -21.69 17.75
CA LEU A 871 21.27 -21.24 18.80
C LEU A 871 21.36 -22.26 19.96
N ARG A 872 20.21 -22.81 20.37
CA ARG A 872 20.10 -23.81 21.43
C ARG A 872 20.68 -25.17 21.02
N TRP A 873 20.48 -25.61 19.77
CA TRP A 873 21.06 -26.86 19.24
C TRP A 873 22.59 -26.78 19.12
N ILE A 874 23.13 -25.69 18.57
CA ILE A 874 24.58 -25.45 18.45
C ILE A 874 25.22 -25.46 19.86
N TRP A 875 24.64 -24.72 20.80
CA TRP A 875 25.13 -24.69 22.18
C TRP A 875 25.07 -26.06 22.86
N ASN A 876 23.95 -26.78 22.74
CA ASN A 876 23.78 -28.09 23.37
C ASN A 876 24.67 -29.18 22.74
N ARG A 877 25.06 -29.06 21.46
CA ARG A 877 25.92 -30.03 20.77
C ARG A 877 27.41 -29.80 21.02
N TYR A 878 27.85 -28.55 21.21
CA TYR A 878 29.29 -28.21 21.28
C TYR A 878 29.73 -27.51 22.57
N GLY A 879 28.88 -26.71 23.23
CA GLY A 879 29.23 -25.95 24.43
C GLY A 879 30.26 -24.82 24.23
N ILE A 880 30.51 -24.43 22.97
CA ILE A 880 31.49 -23.41 22.57
C ILE A 880 30.83 -22.04 22.42
N PRO A 881 31.47 -20.93 22.83
CA PRO A 881 30.95 -19.57 22.61
C PRO A 881 30.63 -19.28 21.14
N ILE A 882 29.46 -18.68 20.90
CA ILE A 882 28.94 -18.39 19.56
C ILE A 882 29.25 -16.93 19.20
N TYR A 883 29.82 -16.73 18.01
CA TYR A 883 30.03 -15.43 17.38
C TYR A 883 29.18 -15.41 16.11
N ILE A 884 28.06 -14.68 16.12
CA ILE A 884 27.25 -14.49 14.92
C ILE A 884 28.03 -13.53 14.01
N THR A 885 28.44 -14.02 12.85
CA THR A 885 29.32 -13.35 11.89
C THR A 885 28.61 -12.82 10.66
N GLU A 886 27.41 -13.34 10.35
CA GLU A 886 26.45 -12.83 9.36
C GLU A 886 25.01 -13.22 9.74
N ASN A 887 24.06 -12.27 9.66
CA ASN A 887 22.62 -12.51 9.75
C ASN A 887 21.83 -11.29 9.23
N ASP A 888 21.04 -11.43 8.16
CA ASP A 888 20.13 -10.39 7.63
C ASP A 888 19.04 -10.94 6.65
N THR A 889 18.32 -10.03 5.98
CA THR A 889 17.37 -10.27 4.88
C THR A 889 17.46 -9.18 3.79
N THR A 890 16.87 -9.46 2.63
CA THR A 890 16.55 -8.46 1.59
C THR A 890 15.08 -8.02 1.67
N ALA A 891 14.69 -6.91 1.04
CA ALA A 891 13.33 -6.37 1.14
C ALA A 891 12.65 -6.15 -0.23
N GLN A 892 11.36 -6.52 -0.31
CA GLN A 892 10.64 -6.56 -1.59
C GLN A 892 10.39 -5.17 -2.19
N GLY A 893 10.87 -4.97 -3.41
CA GLY A 893 10.71 -3.71 -4.16
C GLY A 893 11.76 -2.63 -3.86
N GLU A 894 12.78 -2.93 -3.06
CA GLU A 894 13.93 -2.06 -2.76
C GLU A 894 14.65 -1.57 -4.05
N HIS A 895 14.69 -2.41 -5.08
CA HIS A 895 15.22 -2.08 -6.42
C HIS A 895 14.42 -1.00 -7.18
N ALA A 896 13.21 -0.66 -6.74
CA ALA A 896 12.38 0.39 -7.35
C ALA A 896 12.48 1.75 -6.62
N TRP A 897 13.15 1.82 -5.46
CA TRP A 897 13.37 3.07 -4.74
C TRP A 897 14.40 3.94 -5.45
N LYS A 898 14.26 5.27 -5.29
CA LYS A 898 15.24 6.27 -5.71
C LYS A 898 15.25 7.42 -4.70
N PRO A 899 16.44 7.93 -4.31
CA PRO A 899 16.54 9.05 -3.38
C PRO A 899 15.98 10.35 -3.99
N ASN A 900 15.27 11.12 -3.17
CA ASN A 900 14.71 12.43 -3.51
C ASN A 900 15.68 13.59 -3.14
N GLY A 901 16.79 13.27 -2.47
CA GLY A 901 17.84 14.19 -2.04
C GLY A 901 18.98 13.44 -1.33
N PRO A 902 20.10 14.09 -0.99
CA PRO A 902 21.29 13.44 -0.41
C PRO A 902 21.06 12.92 1.03
N ASP A 903 20.08 13.46 1.74
CA ASP A 903 19.73 13.09 3.12
C ASP A 903 18.51 12.14 3.20
N ASP A 904 18.13 11.50 2.09
CA ASP A 904 16.95 10.63 2.02
C ASP A 904 17.20 9.24 2.63
N VAL A 905 16.12 8.56 3.05
CA VAL A 905 16.14 7.27 3.75
C VAL A 905 15.13 6.34 3.10
N LEU A 906 15.52 5.07 2.86
CA LEU A 906 14.64 4.09 2.20
C LEU A 906 13.36 3.76 2.99
N GLU A 907 13.45 3.83 4.33
CA GLU A 907 12.43 3.37 5.29
C GLU A 907 12.03 1.90 5.06
N ASP A 908 12.96 0.96 5.27
CA ASP A 908 12.67 -0.48 5.23
C ASP A 908 12.25 -1.04 6.61
N PRO A 909 10.94 -1.32 6.84
CA PRO A 909 10.47 -1.97 8.06
C PRO A 909 10.72 -3.49 8.07
N PHE A 910 10.92 -4.13 6.92
CA PHE A 910 11.03 -5.60 6.83
C PHE A 910 12.37 -6.08 7.36
N ARG A 911 13.47 -5.43 6.94
CA ARG A 911 14.81 -5.66 7.48
C ARG A 911 14.92 -5.20 8.93
N PHE A 912 14.27 -4.10 9.30
CA PHE A 912 14.18 -3.67 10.71
C PHE A 912 13.50 -4.71 11.62
N ASP A 913 12.34 -5.25 11.23
CA ASP A 913 11.64 -6.27 12.03
C ASP A 913 12.37 -7.63 12.02
N PHE A 914 13.13 -7.95 10.96
CA PHE A 914 14.10 -9.05 10.96
C PHE A 914 15.15 -8.86 12.07
N TYR A 915 15.92 -7.77 12.02
CA TYR A 915 16.95 -7.46 13.03
C TYR A 915 16.38 -7.47 14.45
N LYS A 916 15.25 -6.80 14.67
CA LYS A 916 14.54 -6.77 15.97
C LYS A 916 14.17 -8.16 16.47
N SER A 917 13.62 -9.03 15.63
CA SER A 917 13.16 -10.36 16.05
C SER A 917 14.31 -11.35 16.27
N TYR A 918 15.36 -11.33 15.44
CA TYR A 918 16.52 -12.21 15.61
C TYR A 918 17.38 -11.80 16.83
N LEU A 919 17.61 -10.49 17.04
CA LEU A 919 18.30 -9.98 18.25
C LEU A 919 17.53 -10.27 19.54
N THR A 920 16.19 -10.24 19.51
CA THR A 920 15.35 -10.64 20.65
C THR A 920 15.60 -12.09 21.07
N GLU A 921 15.79 -13.01 20.13
CA GLU A 921 16.11 -14.41 20.42
C GLU A 921 17.57 -14.63 20.85
N VAL A 922 18.53 -13.85 20.33
CA VAL A 922 19.93 -13.81 20.83
C VAL A 922 19.96 -13.40 22.30
N ALA A 923 19.15 -12.41 22.69
CA ALA A 923 19.05 -11.96 24.07
C ALA A 923 18.39 -13.00 25.00
N LYS A 924 17.32 -13.69 24.55
CA LYS A 924 16.71 -14.79 25.31
C LYS A 924 17.69 -15.96 25.49
N ALA A 925 18.41 -16.35 24.44
CA ALA A 925 19.47 -17.35 24.53
C ALA A 925 20.56 -16.93 25.55
N SER A 926 20.95 -15.65 25.56
CA SER A 926 21.90 -15.11 26.54
C SER A 926 21.38 -15.14 27.98
N GLN A 927 20.08 -14.84 28.20
CA GLN A 927 19.41 -15.00 29.52
C GLN A 927 19.34 -16.46 29.98
N GLU A 928 19.22 -17.41 29.04
CA GLU A 928 19.27 -18.87 29.29
C GLU A 928 20.71 -19.39 29.54
N GLY A 929 21.72 -18.53 29.46
CA GLY A 929 23.12 -18.86 29.73
C GLY A 929 23.94 -19.33 28.51
N ILE A 930 23.39 -19.21 27.30
CA ILE A 930 24.13 -19.46 26.05
C ILE A 930 25.13 -18.33 25.84
N VAL A 931 26.41 -18.64 25.71
CA VAL A 931 27.46 -17.62 25.58
C VAL A 931 27.55 -17.14 24.14
N ILE A 932 26.79 -16.08 23.81
CA ILE A 932 26.87 -15.37 22.53
C ILE A 932 27.70 -14.10 22.70
N LYS A 933 28.65 -13.84 21.80
CA LYS A 933 29.68 -12.80 21.93
C LYS A 933 29.72 -11.76 20.81
N SER A 934 29.15 -12.06 19.65
CA SER A 934 28.98 -11.05 18.60
C SER A 934 27.65 -11.16 17.88
N TYR A 935 27.28 -10.06 17.22
CA TYR A 935 26.29 -10.04 16.14
C TYR A 935 26.75 -9.08 15.03
N PHE A 936 26.94 -9.62 13.82
CA PHE A 936 27.30 -8.86 12.63
C PHE A 936 26.18 -8.97 11.58
N GLY A 937 25.61 -7.83 11.19
CA GLY A 937 24.63 -7.75 10.11
C GLY A 937 25.26 -7.94 8.72
N TRP A 938 24.57 -8.64 7.83
CA TRP A 938 25.02 -8.89 6.45
C TRP A 938 24.09 -8.18 5.45
N THR A 939 24.36 -6.94 5.04
CA THR A 939 25.69 -6.33 4.89
C THR A 939 25.78 -4.91 5.44
N PHE A 940 27.01 -4.44 5.61
CA PHE A 940 27.30 -3.02 5.86
C PHE A 940 26.72 -2.11 4.76
N THR A 941 26.97 -2.47 3.49
CA THR A 941 26.50 -1.79 2.29
C THR A 941 25.87 -2.79 1.35
N ASP A 942 24.97 -2.34 0.48
CA ASP A 942 24.70 -3.05 -0.77
C ASP A 942 26.02 -3.34 -1.52
N ASN A 943 26.06 -4.45 -2.23
CA ASN A 943 27.30 -5.05 -2.71
C ASN A 943 27.08 -5.79 -4.05
N TRP A 944 28.14 -6.36 -4.63
CA TRP A 944 28.05 -7.31 -5.74
C TRP A 944 27.83 -8.74 -5.21
N GLU A 945 26.57 -9.20 -5.20
CA GLU A 945 26.14 -10.47 -4.59
C GLU A 945 26.40 -11.67 -5.53
N LEU A 946 27.67 -11.81 -5.93
CA LEU A 946 28.25 -13.00 -6.55
C LEU A 946 27.47 -13.44 -7.82
N PRO A 947 26.87 -14.65 -7.99
CA PRO A 947 26.20 -14.97 -9.25
C PRO A 947 24.87 -14.19 -9.43
N ALA A 948 24.36 -13.52 -8.39
CA ALA A 948 23.21 -12.63 -8.50
C ALA A 948 23.59 -11.22 -8.98
N GLY A 949 24.87 -10.85 -8.97
CA GLY A 949 25.32 -9.52 -9.34
C GLY A 949 24.74 -8.44 -8.43
N PHE A 950 24.24 -7.35 -9.01
CA PHE A 950 23.65 -6.23 -8.26
C PHE A 950 22.13 -6.38 -8.04
N SER A 951 21.59 -7.59 -8.23
CA SER A 951 20.14 -7.84 -8.26
C SER A 951 19.56 -8.52 -7.00
N ASP A 952 20.34 -8.56 -5.91
CA ASP A 952 19.90 -8.85 -4.55
C ASP A 952 20.56 -7.80 -3.63
N ARG A 953 19.77 -7.06 -2.83
CA ARG A 953 20.25 -5.95 -1.96
C ARG A 953 20.17 -6.34 -0.49
N PHE A 954 21.32 -6.31 0.19
CA PHE A 954 21.50 -6.78 1.58
C PHE A 954 21.91 -5.65 2.54
N GLY A 955 22.14 -4.42 2.06
CA GLY A 955 22.73 -3.37 2.88
C GLY A 955 21.89 -2.91 4.06
N ALA A 956 22.56 -2.53 5.15
CA ALA A 956 22.09 -1.48 6.06
C ALA A 956 22.35 -0.07 5.48
N THR A 957 23.31 0.05 4.56
CA THR A 957 23.54 1.22 3.70
C THR A 957 23.14 0.89 2.26
N TRP A 958 22.15 1.60 1.72
CA TRP A 958 21.72 1.45 0.34
C TRP A 958 22.71 2.19 -0.58
N ILE A 959 23.13 1.56 -1.68
CA ILE A 959 24.11 2.16 -2.61
C ILE A 959 23.48 2.47 -3.96
N ASP A 960 23.64 3.71 -4.43
CA ASP A 960 23.37 4.03 -5.83
C ASP A 960 24.48 3.45 -6.71
N PHE A 961 24.21 2.30 -7.33
CA PHE A 961 25.17 1.62 -8.20
C PHE A 961 25.44 2.40 -9.51
N GLU A 962 24.50 3.24 -9.95
CA GLU A 962 24.61 4.09 -11.15
C GLU A 962 25.41 5.37 -10.87
N SER A 963 25.58 5.74 -9.60
CA SER A 963 26.42 6.87 -9.18
C SER A 963 27.91 6.54 -9.35
N GLU A 964 28.65 7.43 -10.01
CA GLU A 964 30.11 7.32 -10.19
C GLU A 964 30.84 7.26 -8.83
N ASP A 965 30.32 8.02 -7.86
CA ASP A 965 30.81 8.11 -6.47
C ASP A 965 30.21 7.03 -5.52
N LYS A 966 29.37 6.11 -6.04
CA LYS A 966 28.65 5.08 -5.25
C LYS A 966 27.90 5.66 -4.04
N THR A 967 27.14 6.73 -4.28
CA THR A 967 26.42 7.51 -3.26
C THR A 967 25.58 6.63 -2.34
N SER A 968 25.79 6.78 -1.04
CA SER A 968 25.26 5.90 0.01
C SER A 968 24.14 6.56 0.81
N PHE A 969 23.11 5.79 1.18
CA PHE A 969 21.92 6.24 1.89
C PHE A 969 21.57 5.29 3.05
N PHE A 970 20.86 5.78 4.07
CA PHE A 970 20.39 4.92 5.15
C PHE A 970 19.20 4.06 4.70
N VAL A 971 19.21 2.77 5.06
CA VAL A 971 18.06 1.87 4.82
C VAL A 971 16.93 2.08 5.84
N PHE A 972 17.28 2.42 7.08
CA PHE A 972 16.37 2.84 8.14
C PHE A 972 17.05 3.90 9.04
N ASP A 973 16.27 4.73 9.75
CA ASP A 973 16.82 5.71 10.69
C ASP A 973 17.36 5.03 11.97
N LEU A 974 18.68 4.96 12.12
CA LEU A 974 19.30 4.41 13.33
C LEU A 974 19.25 5.32 14.56
N ILE A 975 18.86 6.59 14.45
CA ILE A 975 18.56 7.40 15.63
C ILE A 975 17.29 6.87 16.31
N ALA A 976 16.35 6.31 15.55
CA ALA A 976 15.27 5.46 16.07
C ALA A 976 15.72 4.03 16.39
N ALA A 977 16.59 3.43 15.56
CA ALA A 977 17.07 2.05 15.77
C ALA A 977 18.12 1.88 16.88
N GLY A 978 18.56 2.95 17.55
CA GLY A 978 19.37 2.90 18.79
C GLY A 978 18.70 2.16 19.96
N GLY A 979 17.45 1.68 19.77
CA GLY A 979 16.82 0.68 20.63
C GLY A 979 17.35 -0.75 20.46
N LEU A 980 17.88 -1.14 19.30
CA LEU A 980 18.12 -2.54 18.89
C LEU A 980 19.13 -3.31 19.76
N ILE A 981 20.22 -2.67 20.21
CA ILE A 981 21.26 -3.30 21.02
C ILE A 981 21.65 -2.37 22.18
N PRO A 982 21.80 -2.87 23.42
CA PRO A 982 22.33 -2.09 24.52
C PRO A 982 23.80 -1.71 24.33
N SER A 983 24.08 -0.42 24.22
CA SER A 983 25.34 0.12 24.74
C SER A 983 25.06 0.82 26.07
N GLN A 984 25.75 0.42 27.14
CA GLN A 984 25.74 1.19 28.41
C GLN A 984 26.49 2.54 28.27
N ASN A 985 27.07 2.81 27.09
CA ASN A 985 27.71 4.07 26.73
C ASN A 985 26.69 5.15 26.26
N LEU A 986 25.45 4.77 25.89
CA LEU A 986 24.40 5.74 25.54
C LEU A 986 24.07 6.69 26.70
N GLU A 987 24.19 6.25 27.95
CA GLU A 987 23.98 7.11 29.14
C GLU A 987 25.01 8.25 29.25
N LEU A 988 26.22 8.09 28.69
CA LEU A 988 27.25 9.12 28.71
C LEU A 988 27.11 10.17 27.60
N PHE A 989 26.50 9.82 26.46
CA PHE A 989 26.33 10.79 25.36
C PHE A 989 25.17 11.76 25.62
N PHE A 990 24.05 11.26 26.16
CA PHE A 990 22.87 12.08 26.48
C PHE A 990 23.03 13.06 27.66
N LEU A 991 24.18 13.08 28.33
CA LEU A 991 24.47 13.96 29.48
C LEU A 991 25.48 15.08 29.20
N THR A 992 25.94 15.25 27.94
CA THR A 992 26.98 16.26 27.63
C THR A 992 26.68 17.18 26.44
N VAL A 993 25.56 17.00 25.71
CA VAL A 993 25.17 17.85 24.57
C VAL A 993 23.67 18.18 24.57
N PHE A 994 23.17 18.79 25.65
CA PHE A 994 22.01 19.71 25.66
C PHE A 994 21.99 20.55 26.96
#